data_AF-A0A924IJZ4-F1
#
_entry.id   AF-A0A924IJZ4-F1
#
_cell.length_a   1.000
_cell.length_b   1.000
_cell.length_c   1.000
_cell.angle_alpha   90.00
_cell.angle_beta   90.00
_cell.angle_gamma   90.00
#
_symmetry.space_group_name_H-M   'P 1'
#
loop_
_entity.id
_entity.type
_entity.pdbx_description
1 polymer ?
#
loop_
_entity_poly.entity_id
_entity_poly.type
_entity_poly.pdbx_seq_one_letter_code
_entity_poly.pdbx_strand_id
1 'polypeptide(L)'
;MKRPDGMAAASCVIFSLTPGSGNLAIEGLLSRVLRRQGTSVAIVVCNGIRSRCSLELLRPQVGARTATCITCVANTEEALADWAGTRADVSYLGDWVDPHQLASAETAIAALTDEALLTYTFDGLPLGSWINIALRVDYFGELWRELPDWPAKARLWLQSTVATALAASAYFRRERPDSVLVLSGITPSERAIWALAERHGVRCVMYEGGQRPAAIILRDRSPACLYDFSPEWHDWANVPLSIAESCILDQTLHTRRRSGPQSLFVLSPPETTDLAAVRAELGLTTGRPVLVAFPSCSADASGVADAAFPSQTAWLEACVAFAVTHPEVDLVVRVHPAEEVFSTNRGGRHYLSRNRAADVIARRWPQLPANVRVVPAASATSSYDLVQLATLVLTYVSTLGLEAAALGPPVITAARPHYCDVGFVWPVASAATFVVLLERQLAEPAAPPYGRELARRYMYFWLLRCTPTLPGLPSALADQMAAPVTPLPFWEGPGDAGGPDRIADYLTGQGPFVLPPPAWRYRDADLPLPVGTGPVPLVVVVPDDWPPEDLAEQGLAPLLAAGGPVRIKVVTAGLGMIESARCLDRAQRLLAGQGEALGIELLPPDTSVEALGRWLMIATAIIGPRADGAPVMDMADALHVPVLAPPADPAEAQGLRSRQLQPSLPVAPPHTPVRLSVCIAADTGEGDALGITLPSVRGHAGGILVAVASAE
;
A
#
# COMPACT_ATOMS: atom_id res chain seq x y z
N MET A 1 -25.92 -8.02 -8.58
CA MET A 1 -27.23 -8.06 -9.26
C MET A 1 -27.04 -8.80 -10.58
N LYS A 2 -27.63 -9.99 -10.78
CA LYS A 2 -27.45 -10.75 -12.04
C LYS A 2 -28.02 -9.92 -13.21
N ARG A 3 -27.28 -9.81 -14.32
CA ARG A 3 -27.77 -9.15 -15.54
C ARG A 3 -29.04 -9.89 -16.03
N PRO A 4 -30.05 -9.17 -16.55
CA PRO A 4 -31.26 -9.79 -17.07
C PRO A 4 -30.94 -10.77 -18.20
N ASP A 5 -31.68 -11.88 -18.25
CA ASP A 5 -31.51 -12.94 -19.25
C ASP A 5 -31.63 -12.39 -20.69
N GLY A 6 -30.62 -12.63 -21.52
CA GLY A 6 -30.60 -12.26 -22.95
C GLY A 6 -29.56 -11.21 -23.38
N MET A 7 -28.81 -10.60 -22.44
CA MET A 7 -27.64 -9.79 -22.80
C MET A 7 -26.42 -10.68 -23.11
N ALA A 8 -25.62 -10.28 -24.11
CA ALA A 8 -24.32 -10.90 -24.38
C ALA A 8 -23.44 -10.85 -23.11
N ALA A 9 -22.63 -11.89 -22.91
CA ALA A 9 -21.64 -11.95 -21.84
C ALA A 9 -20.76 -10.68 -21.89
N ALA A 10 -20.45 -10.11 -20.72
CA ALA A 10 -19.50 -9.00 -20.64
C ALA A 10 -18.19 -9.43 -21.33
N SER A 11 -17.55 -8.54 -22.08
CA SER A 11 -16.30 -8.84 -22.78
C SER A 11 -15.14 -8.02 -22.23
N CYS A 12 -14.03 -8.70 -21.94
CA CYS A 12 -12.80 -8.07 -21.47
C CYS A 12 -11.64 -8.49 -22.37
N VAL A 13 -10.79 -7.54 -22.76
CA VAL A 13 -9.53 -7.84 -23.42
C VAL A 13 -8.36 -7.56 -22.48
N ILE A 14 -7.39 -8.47 -22.42
CA ILE A 14 -6.14 -8.25 -21.70
C ILE A 14 -5.03 -7.99 -22.71
N PHE A 15 -4.34 -6.85 -22.61
CA PHE A 15 -3.17 -6.57 -23.43
C PHE A 15 -1.89 -6.96 -22.68
N SER A 16 -1.37 -8.15 -22.98
CA SER A 16 -0.12 -8.66 -22.43
C SER A 16 1.06 -8.14 -23.22
N LEU A 17 1.60 -7.00 -22.79
CA LEU A 17 2.74 -6.38 -23.45
C LEU A 17 4.08 -7.01 -23.06
N THR A 18 4.18 -7.59 -21.86
CA THR A 18 5.39 -8.24 -21.33
C THR A 18 5.13 -9.72 -21.00
N PRO A 19 4.77 -10.56 -21.97
CA PRO A 19 4.23 -11.88 -21.68
C PRO A 19 5.27 -12.89 -21.17
N GLY A 20 6.56 -12.67 -21.44
CA GLY A 20 7.64 -13.54 -20.97
C GLY A 20 8.14 -13.27 -19.54
N SER A 21 7.40 -12.48 -18.75
CA SER A 21 7.61 -12.32 -17.31
C SER A 21 6.43 -12.90 -16.53
N GLY A 22 6.48 -12.86 -15.19
CA GLY A 22 5.38 -13.25 -14.31
C GLY A 22 4.08 -12.45 -14.52
N ASN A 23 4.10 -11.40 -15.35
CA ASN A 23 2.91 -10.65 -15.73
C ASN A 23 1.89 -11.52 -16.46
N LEU A 24 2.31 -12.41 -17.37
CA LEU A 24 1.39 -13.31 -18.07
C LEU A 24 0.70 -14.27 -17.09
N ALA A 25 1.40 -14.65 -16.01
CA ALA A 25 0.82 -15.51 -14.98
C ALA A 25 -0.27 -14.78 -14.18
N ILE A 26 -0.06 -13.51 -13.83
CA ILE A 26 -1.09 -12.65 -13.20
C ILE A 26 -2.29 -12.49 -14.14
N GLU A 27 -2.04 -12.13 -15.40
CA GLU A 27 -3.07 -11.94 -16.42
C GLU A 27 -3.88 -13.21 -16.69
N GLY A 28 -3.22 -14.38 -16.68
CA GLY A 28 -3.88 -15.68 -16.79
C GLY A 28 -4.80 -15.99 -15.61
N LEU A 29 -4.38 -15.66 -14.38
CA LEU A 29 -5.24 -15.81 -13.19
C LEU A 29 -6.44 -14.86 -13.25
N LEU A 30 -6.24 -13.60 -13.62
CA LEU A 30 -7.32 -12.62 -13.78
C LEU A 30 -8.30 -13.04 -14.89
N SER A 31 -7.80 -13.58 -16.00
CA SER A 31 -8.63 -14.15 -17.07
C SER A 31 -9.53 -15.27 -16.55
N ARG A 32 -8.99 -16.20 -15.74
CA ARG A 32 -9.78 -17.30 -15.14
C ARG A 32 -10.83 -16.77 -14.17
N VAL A 33 -10.48 -15.80 -13.33
CA VAL A 33 -11.40 -15.15 -12.39
C VAL A 33 -12.59 -14.50 -13.13
N LEU A 34 -12.31 -13.77 -14.21
CA LEU A 34 -13.34 -13.15 -15.05
C LEU A 34 -14.22 -14.20 -15.75
N ARG A 35 -13.61 -15.24 -16.33
CA ARG A 35 -14.35 -16.32 -17.01
C ARG A 35 -15.26 -17.10 -16.07
N ARG A 36 -14.85 -17.31 -14.81
CA ARG A 36 -15.69 -17.94 -13.78
C ARG A 36 -16.97 -17.15 -13.50
N GLN A 37 -16.94 -15.83 -13.62
CA GLN A 37 -18.12 -14.96 -13.52
C GLN A 37 -18.93 -14.87 -14.83
N GLY A 38 -18.56 -15.61 -15.88
CA GLY A 38 -19.24 -15.59 -17.17
C GLY A 38 -18.82 -14.44 -18.09
N THR A 39 -17.69 -13.78 -17.82
CA THR A 39 -17.11 -12.78 -18.74
C THR A 39 -16.35 -13.48 -19.86
N SER A 40 -16.60 -13.10 -21.11
CA SER A 40 -15.79 -13.49 -22.25
C SER A 40 -14.45 -12.75 -22.20
N VAL A 41 -13.34 -13.46 -22.25
CA VAL A 41 -12.01 -12.87 -22.12
C VAL A 41 -11.15 -13.22 -23.32
N ALA A 42 -10.68 -12.18 -24.01
CA ALA A 42 -9.65 -12.26 -25.04
C ALA A 42 -8.30 -11.76 -24.52
N ILE A 43 -7.21 -12.27 -25.07
CA ILE A 43 -5.86 -11.85 -24.70
C ILE A 43 -5.09 -11.46 -25.96
N VAL A 44 -4.58 -10.23 -26.00
CA VAL A 44 -3.70 -9.73 -27.07
C VAL A 44 -2.28 -9.74 -26.56
N VAL A 45 -1.44 -10.59 -27.14
CA VAL A 45 -0.09 -10.88 -26.65
C VAL A 45 0.97 -10.28 -27.56
N CYS A 46 1.98 -9.60 -27.00
CA CYS A 46 3.09 -9.08 -27.78
C CYS A 46 3.94 -10.21 -28.39
N ASN A 47 4.01 -10.28 -29.73
CA ASN A 47 4.83 -11.23 -30.49
C ASN A 47 6.21 -10.69 -30.92
N GLY A 48 6.71 -9.67 -30.22
CA GLY A 48 7.99 -9.04 -30.51
C GLY A 48 7.97 -8.04 -31.67
N ILE A 49 6.80 -7.44 -31.95
CA ILE A 49 6.66 -6.34 -32.92
C ILE A 49 7.22 -5.01 -32.40
N ARG A 50 7.37 -4.86 -31.08
CA ARG A 50 7.86 -3.62 -30.45
C ARG A 50 9.38 -3.52 -30.55
N SER A 51 9.87 -2.37 -31.00
CA SER A 51 11.31 -2.06 -31.17
C SER A 51 12.09 -1.90 -29.85
N ARG A 52 11.37 -1.66 -28.75
CA ARG A 52 11.89 -1.56 -27.37
C ARG A 52 10.79 -1.82 -26.35
N CYS A 53 11.12 -2.48 -25.24
CA CYS A 53 10.16 -2.96 -24.24
C CYS A 53 10.71 -2.79 -22.81
N SER A 54 9.83 -2.75 -21.81
CA SER A 54 10.20 -2.76 -20.39
C SER A 54 10.97 -4.02 -19.97
N LEU A 55 10.80 -5.16 -20.63
CA LEU A 55 11.65 -6.34 -20.37
C LEU A 55 13.07 -6.19 -20.92
N GLU A 56 13.31 -5.25 -21.83
CA GLU A 56 14.63 -4.95 -22.41
C GLU A 56 15.37 -3.84 -21.66
N LEU A 57 14.74 -3.26 -20.62
CA LEU A 57 15.40 -2.35 -19.65
C LEU A 57 16.66 -2.98 -19.02
N LEU A 58 16.83 -4.30 -19.18
CA LEU A 58 17.94 -5.10 -18.69
C LEU A 58 19.15 -5.14 -19.64
N ARG A 59 19.10 -4.46 -20.81
CA ARG A 59 20.19 -4.47 -21.79
C ARG A 59 20.48 -3.08 -22.38
N PRO A 60 21.73 -2.59 -22.29
CA PRO A 60 22.11 -1.25 -22.76
C PRO A 60 22.20 -1.09 -24.28
N GLN A 61 21.97 -2.14 -25.08
CA GLN A 61 22.18 -2.09 -26.53
C GLN A 61 20.97 -1.53 -27.29
N VAL A 62 21.25 -0.77 -28.34
CA VAL A 62 20.30 -0.20 -29.32
C VAL A 62 20.36 -1.09 -30.56
N GLY A 63 19.23 -1.63 -31.02
CA GLY A 63 19.16 -2.47 -32.23
C GLY A 63 18.48 -3.83 -32.04
N ALA A 64 18.45 -4.63 -33.12
CA ALA A 64 17.68 -5.86 -33.42
C ALA A 64 17.19 -6.69 -32.21
N ARG A 65 16.00 -7.32 -32.38
CA ARG A 65 15.32 -8.23 -31.41
C ARG A 65 16.32 -8.81 -30.44
N THR A 66 16.35 -8.26 -29.23
CA THR A 66 17.35 -8.68 -28.24
C THR A 66 17.12 -10.16 -27.92
N ALA A 67 18.16 -10.87 -27.49
CA ALA A 67 17.97 -12.24 -26.99
C ALA A 67 16.92 -12.30 -25.86
N THR A 68 16.69 -11.20 -25.12
CA THR A 68 15.59 -11.11 -24.16
C THR A 68 14.21 -11.18 -24.84
N CYS A 69 13.98 -10.46 -25.95
CA CYS A 69 12.73 -10.56 -26.68
C CYS A 69 12.50 -11.97 -27.24
N ILE A 70 13.55 -12.62 -27.76
CA ILE A 70 13.47 -13.98 -28.29
C ILE A 70 13.08 -14.96 -27.17
N THR A 71 13.77 -14.91 -26.03
CA THR A 71 13.43 -15.74 -24.85
C THR A 71 12.03 -15.43 -24.33
N CYS A 72 11.63 -14.16 -24.28
CA CYS A 72 10.30 -13.75 -23.85
C CYS A 72 9.20 -14.38 -24.73
N VAL A 73 9.34 -14.29 -26.05
CA VAL A 73 8.38 -14.88 -26.99
C VAL A 73 8.37 -16.41 -26.87
N ALA A 74 9.53 -17.06 -26.72
CA ALA A 74 9.59 -18.51 -26.54
C ALA A 74 8.88 -18.97 -25.24
N ASN A 75 9.16 -18.31 -24.11
CA ASN A 75 8.52 -18.59 -22.83
C ASN A 75 6.99 -18.37 -22.89
N THR A 76 6.57 -17.37 -23.67
CA THR A 76 5.15 -17.06 -23.88
C THR A 76 4.45 -18.20 -24.62
N GLU A 77 5.03 -18.70 -25.70
CA GLU A 77 4.47 -19.82 -26.47
C GLU A 77 4.36 -21.10 -25.63
N GLU A 78 5.36 -21.38 -24.79
CA GLU A 78 5.33 -22.50 -23.84
C GLU A 78 4.20 -22.34 -22.83
N ALA A 79 4.08 -21.17 -22.20
CA ALA A 79 3.02 -20.88 -21.23
C ALA A 79 1.61 -20.98 -21.82
N LEU A 80 1.43 -20.47 -23.04
CA LEU A 80 0.14 -20.52 -23.75
C LEU A 80 -0.23 -21.94 -24.20
N ALA A 81 0.76 -22.81 -24.47
CA ALA A 81 0.51 -24.21 -24.80
C ALA A 81 -0.09 -24.99 -23.60
N ASP A 82 0.37 -24.68 -22.39
CA ASP A 82 -0.10 -25.30 -21.15
C ASP A 82 -1.47 -24.76 -20.68
N TRP A 83 -1.90 -23.60 -21.17
CA TRP A 83 -3.23 -23.05 -20.89
C TRP A 83 -4.31 -23.72 -21.74
N ALA A 84 -4.59 -24.99 -21.43
CA ALA A 84 -5.65 -25.78 -22.05
C ALA A 84 -6.97 -24.99 -22.15
N GLY A 85 -7.53 -24.91 -23.36
CA GLY A 85 -8.84 -24.29 -23.64
C GLY A 85 -8.84 -22.77 -23.87
N THR A 86 -7.69 -22.08 -23.85
CA THR A 86 -7.63 -20.61 -23.97
C THR A 86 -7.07 -20.09 -25.29
N ARG A 87 -6.42 -20.94 -26.09
CA ARG A 87 -5.70 -20.54 -27.31
C ARG A 87 -6.59 -19.92 -28.40
N ALA A 88 -7.87 -20.26 -28.44
CA ALA A 88 -8.84 -19.68 -29.37
C ALA A 88 -9.13 -18.19 -29.10
N ASP A 89 -8.92 -17.74 -27.87
CA ASP A 89 -9.17 -16.35 -27.45
C ASP A 89 -7.88 -15.50 -27.41
N VAL A 90 -6.77 -16.06 -27.89
CA VAL A 90 -5.47 -15.38 -27.94
C VAL A 90 -5.20 -14.89 -29.35
N SER A 91 -4.82 -13.63 -29.48
CA SER A 91 -4.29 -13.05 -30.73
C SER A 91 -2.98 -12.34 -30.46
N TYR A 92 -2.18 -12.08 -31.49
CA TYR A 92 -0.92 -11.40 -31.33
C TYR A 92 -1.05 -9.92 -31.66
N LEU A 93 -0.31 -9.08 -30.92
CA LEU A 93 -0.32 -7.62 -31.12
C LEU A 93 -0.04 -7.25 -32.59
N GLY A 94 0.88 -7.97 -33.25
CA GLY A 94 1.22 -7.74 -34.65
C GLY A 94 0.11 -8.09 -35.65
N ASP A 95 -0.87 -8.93 -35.28
CA ASP A 95 -2.01 -9.28 -36.15
C ASP A 95 -2.95 -8.08 -36.37
N TRP A 96 -2.81 -7.04 -35.53
CA TRP A 96 -3.66 -5.85 -35.50
C TRP A 96 -2.97 -4.61 -36.05
N VAL A 97 -1.73 -4.73 -36.54
CA VAL A 97 -0.96 -3.60 -37.05
C VAL A 97 -0.93 -3.63 -38.57
N ASP A 98 -1.34 -2.53 -39.19
CA ASP A 98 -1.10 -2.31 -40.63
C ASP A 98 0.40 -2.03 -40.85
N PRO A 99 1.12 -2.91 -41.58
CA PRO A 99 2.56 -2.73 -41.81
C PRO A 99 2.91 -1.44 -42.55
N HIS A 100 2.03 -0.93 -43.42
CA HIS A 100 2.28 0.31 -44.16
C HIS A 100 2.17 1.52 -43.24
N GLN A 101 1.20 1.54 -42.32
CA GLN A 101 1.07 2.60 -41.34
C GLN A 101 2.26 2.62 -40.36
N LEU A 102 2.68 1.44 -39.91
CA LEU A 102 3.85 1.32 -39.03
C LEU A 102 5.12 1.83 -39.74
N ALA A 103 5.41 1.34 -40.95
CA ALA A 103 6.61 1.76 -41.70
C ALA A 103 6.62 3.27 -42.01
N SER A 104 5.46 3.85 -42.32
CA SER A 104 5.32 5.30 -42.53
C SER A 104 5.64 6.07 -41.25
N ALA A 105 5.14 5.61 -40.09
CA ALA A 105 5.40 6.26 -38.81
C ALA A 105 6.87 6.10 -38.38
N GLU A 106 7.48 4.93 -38.60
CA GLU A 106 8.90 4.70 -38.34
C GLU A 106 9.79 5.65 -39.16
N THR A 107 9.45 5.87 -40.43
CA THR A 107 10.13 6.83 -41.31
C THR A 107 10.00 8.26 -40.77
N ALA A 108 8.79 8.65 -40.35
CA ALA A 108 8.56 9.96 -39.75
C ALA A 108 9.36 10.15 -38.46
N ILE A 109 9.37 9.15 -37.56
CA ILE A 109 10.13 9.18 -36.30
C ILE A 109 11.63 9.27 -36.55
N ALA A 110 12.14 8.55 -37.56
CA ALA A 110 13.56 8.58 -37.91
C ALA A 110 14.03 9.98 -38.35
N ALA A 111 13.15 10.76 -38.99
CA ALA A 111 13.45 12.12 -39.47
C ALA A 111 13.33 13.21 -38.39
N LEU A 112 12.86 12.90 -37.19
CA LEU A 112 12.71 13.88 -36.10
C LEU A 112 14.07 14.38 -35.59
N THR A 113 14.13 15.67 -35.25
CA THR A 113 15.22 16.19 -34.40
C THR A 113 15.04 15.70 -32.97
N ASP A 114 16.09 15.81 -32.17
CA ASP A 114 16.07 15.31 -30.80
C ASP A 114 15.01 16.03 -29.94
N GLU A 115 14.88 17.35 -30.07
CA GLU A 115 13.83 18.12 -29.38
C GLU A 115 12.43 17.69 -29.82
N ALA A 116 12.24 17.41 -31.11
CA ALA A 116 10.94 17.03 -31.66
C ALA A 116 10.48 15.64 -31.18
N LEU A 117 11.38 14.76 -30.73
CA LEU A 117 11.02 13.46 -30.13
C LEU A 117 10.14 13.62 -28.89
N LEU A 118 10.38 14.67 -28.10
CA LEU A 118 9.76 14.89 -26.80
C LEU A 118 8.38 15.56 -26.91
N THR A 119 8.06 16.08 -28.08
CA THR A 119 6.78 16.71 -28.40
C THR A 119 6.03 15.97 -29.51
N TYR A 120 6.54 14.81 -29.94
CA TYR A 120 5.96 14.04 -31.04
C TYR A 120 4.53 13.61 -30.72
N THR A 121 3.63 13.78 -31.69
CA THR A 121 2.24 13.35 -31.61
C THR A 121 1.93 12.32 -32.69
N PHE A 122 1.14 11.31 -32.38
CA PHE A 122 0.65 10.33 -33.34
C PHE A 122 -0.85 10.15 -33.18
N ASP A 123 -1.61 10.44 -34.24
CA ASP A 123 -3.09 10.40 -34.20
C ASP A 123 -3.69 11.17 -33.00
N GLY A 124 -3.13 12.37 -32.74
CA GLY A 124 -3.50 13.20 -31.60
C GLY A 124 -3.08 12.69 -30.22
N LEU A 125 -2.38 11.55 -30.11
CA LEU A 125 -1.79 11.07 -28.86
C LEU A 125 -0.42 11.75 -28.64
N PRO A 126 -0.14 12.36 -27.47
CA PRO A 126 1.11 13.09 -27.21
C PRO A 126 2.26 12.14 -26.81
N LEU A 127 2.61 11.20 -27.69
CA LEU A 127 3.56 10.11 -27.40
C LEU A 127 4.92 10.61 -26.89
N GLY A 128 5.42 11.72 -27.43
CA GLY A 128 6.70 12.31 -27.02
C GLY A 128 6.73 12.76 -25.56
N SER A 129 5.58 13.20 -25.02
CA SER A 129 5.51 13.57 -23.60
C SER A 129 5.59 12.35 -22.67
N TRP A 130 5.15 11.18 -23.17
CA TRP A 130 5.09 9.95 -22.38
C TRP A 130 6.43 9.23 -22.31
N ILE A 131 7.34 9.37 -23.28
CA ILE A 131 8.61 8.61 -23.27
C ILE A 131 9.56 9.01 -22.13
N ASN A 132 9.34 10.14 -21.45
CA ASN A 132 10.17 10.55 -20.31
C ASN A 132 10.23 9.46 -19.23
N ILE A 133 9.09 8.85 -18.87
CA ILE A 133 9.10 7.77 -17.88
C ILE A 133 9.87 6.55 -18.40
N ALA A 134 9.65 6.17 -19.66
CA ALA A 134 10.35 5.04 -20.24
C ALA A 134 11.87 5.25 -20.26
N LEU A 135 12.34 6.45 -20.61
CA LEU A 135 13.78 6.79 -20.59
C LEU A 135 14.34 6.79 -19.16
N ARG A 136 13.61 7.32 -18.17
CA ARG A 136 14.03 7.26 -16.76
C ARG A 136 14.25 5.83 -16.28
N VAL A 137 13.29 4.95 -16.58
CA VAL A 137 13.39 3.53 -16.19
C VAL A 137 14.51 2.83 -16.99
N ASP A 138 14.64 3.11 -18.29
CA ASP A 138 15.60 2.48 -19.21
C ASP A 138 17.05 2.83 -18.91
N TYR A 139 17.30 4.07 -18.48
CA TYR A 139 18.60 4.48 -18.00
C TYR A 139 18.83 4.24 -16.51
N PHE A 140 17.79 3.77 -15.82
CA PHE A 140 17.76 3.66 -14.38
C PHE A 140 18.26 4.96 -13.73
N GLY A 141 17.73 6.10 -14.20
CA GLY A 141 18.33 7.41 -13.94
C GLY A 141 17.51 8.59 -14.45
N GLU A 142 17.44 9.66 -13.66
CA GLU A 142 16.67 10.86 -14.00
C GLU A 142 17.37 11.83 -14.96
N LEU A 143 18.72 11.84 -14.99
CA LEU A 143 19.53 12.70 -15.87
C LEU A 143 19.81 12.03 -17.23
N TRP A 144 18.82 11.33 -17.80
CA TRP A 144 18.99 10.61 -19.06
C TRP A 144 19.28 11.53 -20.26
N ARG A 145 18.92 12.82 -20.17
CA ARG A 145 19.19 13.83 -21.21
C ARG A 145 20.68 14.11 -21.41
N GLU A 146 21.51 13.85 -20.41
CA GLU A 146 22.96 14.02 -20.49
C GLU A 146 23.64 12.87 -21.24
N LEU A 147 22.91 11.80 -21.57
CA LEU A 147 23.46 10.60 -22.18
C LEU A 147 23.37 10.66 -23.71
N PRO A 148 24.47 10.52 -24.47
CA PRO A 148 24.47 10.77 -25.91
C PRO A 148 23.59 9.81 -26.73
N ASP A 149 23.24 8.64 -26.18
CA ASP A 149 22.41 7.62 -26.83
C ASP A 149 20.89 7.80 -26.60
N TRP A 150 20.47 8.79 -25.80
CA TRP A 150 19.05 8.97 -25.47
C TRP A 150 18.13 9.18 -26.68
N PRO A 151 18.53 9.93 -27.74
CA PRO A 151 17.65 10.14 -28.88
C PRO A 151 17.39 8.85 -29.66
N ALA A 152 18.37 7.93 -29.69
CA ALA A 152 18.21 6.64 -30.34
C ALA A 152 17.20 5.77 -29.58
N LYS A 153 17.30 5.71 -28.25
CA LYS A 153 16.33 4.98 -27.41
C LYS A 153 14.94 5.59 -27.46
N ALA A 154 14.84 6.91 -27.46
CA ALA A 154 13.58 7.64 -27.58
C ALA A 154 12.84 7.27 -28.88
N ARG A 155 13.54 7.22 -30.02
CA ARG A 155 12.96 6.77 -31.30
C ARG A 155 12.41 5.35 -31.20
N LEU A 156 13.16 4.41 -30.61
CA LEU A 156 12.67 3.03 -30.43
C LEU A 156 11.42 2.95 -29.54
N TRP A 157 11.37 3.74 -28.45
CA TRP A 157 10.18 3.82 -27.59
C TRP A 157 8.97 4.40 -28.32
N LEU A 158 9.16 5.44 -29.14
CA LEU A 158 8.10 5.99 -29.98
C LEU A 158 7.58 4.95 -30.98
N GLN A 159 8.47 4.22 -31.67
CA GLN A 159 8.10 3.17 -32.60
C GLN A 159 7.27 2.06 -31.92
N SER A 160 7.73 1.56 -30.77
CA SER A 160 6.97 0.59 -29.96
C SER A 160 5.58 1.09 -29.58
N THR A 161 5.49 2.38 -29.23
CA THR A 161 4.25 3.00 -28.79
C THR A 161 3.29 3.18 -29.96
N VAL A 162 3.78 3.55 -31.14
CA VAL A 162 2.98 3.61 -32.37
C VAL A 162 2.46 2.23 -32.76
N ALA A 163 3.30 1.19 -32.76
CA ALA A 163 2.86 -0.17 -33.05
C ALA A 163 1.72 -0.61 -32.10
N THR A 164 1.86 -0.29 -30.80
CA THR A 164 0.83 -0.58 -29.80
C THR A 164 -0.45 0.23 -30.04
N ALA A 165 -0.33 1.51 -30.37
CA ALA A 165 -1.46 2.39 -30.63
C ALA A 165 -2.27 1.95 -31.88
N LEU A 166 -1.57 1.57 -32.96
CA LEU A 166 -2.19 1.02 -34.16
C LEU A 166 -2.97 -0.26 -33.85
N ALA A 167 -2.34 -1.20 -33.13
CA ALA A 167 -2.99 -2.45 -32.72
C ALA A 167 -4.22 -2.22 -31.84
N ALA A 168 -4.09 -1.41 -30.79
CA ALA A 168 -5.19 -1.14 -29.85
C ALA A 168 -6.35 -0.42 -30.54
N SER A 169 -6.07 0.57 -31.41
CA SER A 169 -7.11 1.26 -32.17
C SER A 169 -7.83 0.32 -33.15
N ALA A 170 -7.10 -0.54 -33.86
CA ALA A 170 -7.72 -1.55 -34.73
C ALA A 170 -8.59 -2.53 -33.93
N TYR A 171 -8.08 -3.02 -32.80
CA TYR A 171 -8.80 -3.93 -31.91
C TYR A 171 -10.10 -3.31 -31.37
N PHE A 172 -10.03 -2.14 -30.76
CA PHE A 172 -11.21 -1.49 -30.17
C PHE A 172 -12.27 -1.12 -31.20
N ARG A 173 -11.87 -0.75 -32.43
CA ARG A 173 -12.82 -0.51 -33.53
C ARG A 173 -13.56 -1.77 -33.96
N ARG A 174 -12.86 -2.91 -34.04
CA ARG A 174 -13.39 -4.17 -34.56
C ARG A 174 -14.16 -4.97 -33.52
N GLU A 175 -13.54 -5.23 -32.37
CA GLU A 175 -14.07 -6.15 -31.34
C GLU A 175 -14.94 -5.45 -30.31
N ARG A 176 -14.75 -4.13 -30.09
CA ARG A 176 -15.55 -3.30 -29.17
C ARG A 176 -15.78 -3.95 -27.79
N PRO A 177 -14.70 -4.26 -27.04
CA PRO A 177 -14.83 -4.87 -25.73
C PRO A 177 -15.49 -3.92 -24.72
N ASP A 178 -16.12 -4.46 -23.66
CA ASP A 178 -16.66 -3.63 -22.56
C ASP A 178 -15.53 -3.05 -21.70
N SER A 179 -14.46 -3.82 -21.50
CA SER A 179 -13.30 -3.41 -20.70
C SER A 179 -11.97 -3.90 -21.26
N VAL A 180 -10.89 -3.21 -20.89
CA VAL A 180 -9.51 -3.61 -21.15
C VAL A 180 -8.69 -3.63 -19.87
N LEU A 181 -7.88 -4.67 -19.69
CA LEU A 181 -6.90 -4.80 -18.62
C LEU A 181 -5.49 -4.55 -19.17
N VAL A 182 -4.71 -3.69 -18.50
CA VAL A 182 -3.31 -3.40 -18.84
C VAL A 182 -2.43 -3.37 -17.58
N LEU A 183 -1.16 -3.76 -17.71
CA LEU A 183 -0.17 -3.56 -16.65
C LEU A 183 0.06 -2.06 -16.43
N SER A 184 0.12 -1.64 -15.17
CA SER A 184 0.51 -0.33 -14.61
C SER A 184 -0.20 0.90 -15.20
N GLY A 185 -0.19 1.10 -16.52
CA GLY A 185 -0.77 2.23 -17.24
C GLY A 185 0.18 3.41 -17.39
N ILE A 186 1.42 3.28 -16.89
CA ILE A 186 2.38 4.37 -16.79
C ILE A 186 3.37 4.40 -17.95
N THR A 187 3.74 3.25 -18.53
CA THR A 187 4.69 3.24 -19.65
C THR A 187 4.01 3.68 -20.95
N PRO A 188 4.74 4.24 -21.93
CA PRO A 188 4.15 4.79 -23.15
C PRO A 188 3.21 3.84 -23.89
N SER A 189 3.56 2.55 -24.00
CA SER A 189 2.72 1.57 -24.68
C SER A 189 1.42 1.29 -23.91
N GLU A 190 1.49 1.13 -22.59
CA GLU A 190 0.31 0.92 -21.73
C GLU A 190 -0.57 2.18 -21.71
N ARG A 191 0.05 3.36 -21.63
CA ARG A 191 -0.63 4.65 -21.65
C ARG A 191 -1.34 4.90 -22.98
N ALA A 192 -0.76 4.45 -24.10
CA ALA A 192 -1.42 4.52 -25.41
C ALA A 192 -2.69 3.65 -25.47
N ILE A 193 -2.66 2.44 -24.91
CA ILE A 193 -3.85 1.57 -24.82
C ILE A 193 -4.92 2.25 -23.96
N TRP A 194 -4.55 2.76 -22.79
CA TRP A 194 -5.49 3.45 -21.91
C TRP A 194 -6.13 4.67 -22.59
N ALA A 195 -5.33 5.55 -23.18
CA ALA A 195 -5.85 6.74 -23.88
C ALA A 195 -6.77 6.38 -25.07
N LEU A 196 -6.48 5.29 -25.78
CA LEU A 196 -7.34 4.81 -26.86
C LEU A 196 -8.61 4.14 -26.33
N ALA A 197 -8.55 3.42 -25.22
CA ALA A 197 -9.72 2.85 -24.56
C ALA A 197 -10.71 3.96 -24.18
N GLU A 198 -10.23 5.04 -23.56
CA GLU A 198 -11.05 6.22 -23.24
C GLU A 198 -11.72 6.82 -24.48
N ARG A 199 -10.95 7.01 -25.57
CA ARG A 199 -11.49 7.53 -26.85
C ARG A 199 -12.57 6.64 -27.46
N HIS A 200 -12.49 5.33 -27.24
CA HIS A 200 -13.45 4.34 -27.75
C HIS A 200 -14.59 4.02 -26.76
N GLY A 201 -14.61 4.66 -25.59
CA GLY A 201 -15.61 4.38 -24.55
C GLY A 201 -15.44 3.00 -23.89
N VAL A 202 -14.25 2.40 -23.98
CA VAL A 202 -13.91 1.12 -23.35
C VAL A 202 -13.35 1.42 -21.95
N ARG A 203 -13.86 0.73 -20.92
CA ARG A 203 -13.34 0.90 -19.56
C ARG A 203 -11.93 0.32 -19.45
N CYS A 204 -10.96 1.11 -19.05
CA CYS A 204 -9.58 0.63 -18.85
C CYS A 204 -9.31 0.40 -17.37
N VAL A 205 -8.82 -0.79 -17.01
CA VAL A 205 -8.33 -1.11 -15.68
C VAL A 205 -6.83 -1.42 -15.76
N MET A 206 -6.07 -0.71 -14.96
CA MET A 206 -4.64 -0.88 -14.76
C MET A 206 -4.42 -1.79 -13.55
N TYR A 207 -3.44 -2.70 -13.63
CA TYR A 207 -3.06 -3.54 -12.49
C TYR A 207 -1.58 -3.40 -12.11
N GLU A 208 -1.24 -3.65 -10.85
CA GLU A 208 0.13 -3.72 -10.35
C GLU A 208 0.25 -4.78 -9.24
N GLY A 209 1.46 -5.29 -9.02
CA GLY A 209 1.76 -6.12 -7.86
C GLY A 209 1.60 -5.34 -6.54
N GLY A 210 0.95 -5.96 -5.56
CA GLY A 210 0.79 -5.41 -4.22
C GLY A 210 2.03 -5.59 -3.33
N GLN A 211 2.04 -4.88 -2.21
CA GLN A 211 3.15 -4.85 -1.24
C GLN A 211 3.19 -6.07 -0.32
N ARG A 212 2.16 -6.91 -0.37
CA ARG A 212 2.04 -8.17 0.37
C ARG A 212 2.12 -9.33 -0.62
N PRO A 213 2.58 -10.51 -0.17
CA PRO A 213 2.50 -11.73 -0.96
C PRO A 213 1.11 -11.93 -1.56
N ALA A 214 1.08 -12.29 -2.84
CA ALA A 214 -0.14 -12.53 -3.62
C ALA A 214 -1.14 -11.36 -3.69
N ALA A 215 -0.77 -10.16 -3.24
CA ALA A 215 -1.66 -9.01 -3.30
C ALA A 215 -1.60 -8.33 -4.67
N ILE A 216 -2.71 -7.75 -5.11
CA ILE A 216 -2.82 -7.01 -6.36
C ILE A 216 -3.47 -5.65 -6.14
N ILE A 217 -3.09 -4.68 -6.95
CA ILE A 217 -3.67 -3.34 -6.98
C ILE A 217 -4.33 -3.13 -8.34
N LEU A 218 -5.57 -2.61 -8.34
CA LEU A 218 -6.32 -2.29 -9.55
C LEU A 218 -6.82 -0.85 -9.49
N ARG A 219 -6.65 -0.09 -10.58
CA ARG A 219 -7.14 1.29 -10.73
C ARG A 219 -7.70 1.51 -12.14
N ASP A 220 -8.76 2.28 -12.29
CA ASP A 220 -9.39 2.54 -13.60
C ASP A 220 -9.37 4.03 -14.00
N ARG A 221 -8.73 4.87 -13.19
CA ARG A 221 -8.62 6.33 -13.38
C ARG A 221 -7.21 6.89 -13.18
N SER A 222 -6.28 6.06 -12.75
CA SER A 222 -4.89 6.43 -12.47
C SER A 222 -4.00 5.23 -12.77
N PRO A 223 -2.72 5.44 -13.16
CA PRO A 223 -1.77 4.34 -13.17
C PRO A 223 -1.75 3.62 -11.82
N ALA A 224 -1.75 2.28 -11.84
CA ALA A 224 -1.87 1.47 -10.64
C ALA A 224 -0.68 1.63 -9.69
N CYS A 225 0.52 1.87 -10.23
CA CYS A 225 1.74 2.11 -9.46
C CYS A 225 1.78 3.46 -8.72
N LEU A 226 0.85 4.38 -9.00
CA LEU A 226 0.74 5.65 -8.26
C LEU A 226 -0.10 5.54 -6.99
N TYR A 227 -0.76 4.40 -6.76
CA TYR A 227 -1.55 4.13 -5.55
C TYR A 227 -2.56 5.22 -5.19
N ASP A 228 -3.16 5.87 -6.19
CA ASP A 228 -4.19 6.89 -5.96
C ASP A 228 -5.49 6.24 -5.48
N PHE A 229 -5.63 6.22 -4.15
CA PHE A 229 -6.83 5.81 -3.42
C PHE A 229 -7.45 6.99 -2.67
N SER A 230 -7.20 8.23 -3.10
CA SER A 230 -7.69 9.42 -2.39
C SER A 230 -9.21 9.46 -2.21
N PRO A 231 -10.05 9.06 -3.19
CA PRO A 231 -11.49 8.98 -2.99
C PRO A 231 -11.88 7.98 -1.90
N GLU A 232 -11.31 6.77 -1.93
CA GLU A 232 -11.62 5.71 -0.98
C GLU A 232 -11.06 6.01 0.42
N TRP A 233 -9.95 6.73 0.50
CA TRP A 233 -9.40 7.20 1.77
C TRP A 233 -10.34 8.17 2.49
N HIS A 234 -11.12 8.98 1.76
CA HIS A 234 -12.08 9.90 2.37
C HIS A 234 -13.07 9.18 3.31
N ASP A 235 -13.53 8.00 2.90
CA ASP A 235 -14.45 7.17 3.69
C ASP A 235 -13.75 6.57 4.93
N TRP A 236 -12.45 6.27 4.81
CA TRP A 236 -11.67 5.59 5.86
C TRP A 236 -10.92 6.54 6.80
N ALA A 237 -10.72 7.81 6.44
CA ALA A 237 -9.84 8.74 7.15
C ALA A 237 -10.19 8.93 8.64
N ASN A 238 -11.49 8.90 8.94
CA ASN A 238 -12.02 9.07 10.30
C ASN A 238 -12.31 7.74 11.01
N VAL A 239 -11.97 6.60 10.40
CA VAL A 239 -12.17 5.29 11.02
C VAL A 239 -10.94 4.95 11.87
N PRO A 240 -11.06 4.89 13.21
CA PRO A 240 -9.95 4.47 14.05
C PRO A 240 -9.63 2.99 13.80
N LEU A 241 -8.36 2.63 13.94
CA LEU A 241 -7.96 1.22 13.98
C LEU A 241 -8.53 0.59 15.25
N SER A 242 -9.11 -0.60 15.11
CA SER A 242 -9.39 -1.42 16.29
C SER A 242 -8.08 -1.93 16.90
N ILE A 243 -8.13 -2.43 18.14
CA ILE A 243 -6.97 -3.06 18.78
C ILE A 243 -6.39 -4.17 17.89
N ALA A 244 -7.25 -5.05 17.35
CA ALA A 244 -6.81 -6.12 16.46
C ALA A 244 -6.13 -5.61 15.19
N GLU A 245 -6.65 -4.54 14.57
CA GLU A 245 -6.05 -3.95 13.38
C GLU A 245 -4.71 -3.27 13.67
N SER A 246 -4.61 -2.61 14.83
CA SER A 246 -3.34 -2.07 15.32
C SER A 246 -2.31 -3.18 15.51
N CYS A 247 -2.68 -4.30 16.14
CA CYS A 247 -1.79 -5.45 16.32
C CYS A 247 -1.32 -6.04 14.98
N ILE A 248 -2.22 -6.17 13.98
CA ILE A 248 -1.85 -6.66 12.64
C ILE A 248 -0.86 -5.70 11.97
N LEU A 249 -1.08 -4.39 12.10
CA LEU A 249 -0.15 -3.38 11.58
C LEU A 249 1.20 -3.44 12.28
N ASP A 250 1.22 -3.60 13.61
CA ASP A 250 2.45 -3.72 14.39
C ASP A 250 3.25 -4.95 14.00
N GLN A 251 2.58 -6.10 13.81
CA GLN A 251 3.22 -7.30 13.30
C GLN A 251 3.78 -7.09 11.88
N THR A 252 3.02 -6.42 11.01
CA THR A 252 3.46 -6.11 9.64
C THR A 252 4.72 -5.23 9.65
N LEU A 253 4.74 -4.18 10.47
CA LEU A 253 5.90 -3.31 10.67
C LEU A 253 7.08 -4.08 11.28
N HIS A 254 6.83 -4.97 12.24
CA HIS A 254 7.86 -5.80 12.85
C HIS A 254 8.54 -6.71 11.83
N THR A 255 7.77 -7.43 11.01
CA THR A 255 8.30 -8.30 9.94
C THR A 255 9.13 -7.48 8.94
N ARG A 256 8.61 -6.34 8.49
CA ARG A 256 9.33 -5.44 7.56
C ARG A 256 10.68 -4.97 8.11
N ARG A 257 10.77 -4.72 9.41
CA ARG A 257 12.00 -4.26 10.07
C ARG A 257 13.03 -5.37 10.29
N ARG A 258 12.60 -6.59 10.60
CA ARG A 258 13.49 -7.66 11.08
C ARG A 258 13.80 -8.75 10.09
N SER A 259 12.98 -8.93 9.07
CA SER A 259 13.18 -10.02 8.13
C SER A 259 14.15 -9.71 7.00
N GLY A 260 14.61 -8.47 6.89
CA GLY A 260 15.53 -8.04 5.84
C GLY A 260 14.88 -8.05 4.46
N PRO A 261 15.67 -8.20 3.38
CA PRO A 261 15.17 -8.15 2.02
C PRO A 261 14.22 -9.31 1.67
N GLN A 262 12.92 -9.14 1.91
CA GLN A 262 11.89 -10.16 1.61
C GLN A 262 11.21 -9.96 0.26
N SER A 263 11.25 -8.75 -0.30
CA SER A 263 10.61 -8.44 -1.59
C SER A 263 11.30 -7.26 -2.28
N LEU A 264 10.94 -6.97 -3.53
CA LEU A 264 11.42 -5.76 -4.22
C LEU A 264 10.95 -4.46 -3.55
N PHE A 265 9.99 -4.54 -2.62
CA PHE A 265 9.46 -3.40 -1.87
C PHE A 265 10.10 -3.23 -0.49
N VAL A 266 10.74 -4.27 0.05
CA VAL A 266 11.51 -4.23 1.31
C VAL A 266 12.90 -4.73 1.01
N LEU A 267 13.83 -3.81 0.79
CA LEU A 267 15.22 -4.09 0.42
C LEU A 267 16.23 -3.72 1.52
N SER A 268 15.76 -3.13 2.62
CA SER A 268 16.62 -2.78 3.75
C SER A 268 17.12 -4.03 4.46
N PRO A 269 18.39 -4.06 4.92
CA PRO A 269 18.84 -5.03 5.90
C PRO A 269 17.98 -5.02 7.18
N PRO A 270 17.93 -6.13 7.93
CA PRO A 270 17.28 -6.18 9.25
C PRO A 270 17.78 -5.08 10.18
N GLU A 271 16.88 -4.53 11.00
CA GLU A 271 17.28 -3.63 12.10
C GLU A 271 18.22 -4.34 13.08
N THR A 272 19.24 -3.62 13.55
CA THR A 272 20.19 -4.12 14.56
C THR A 272 19.75 -3.76 15.96
N THR A 273 18.93 -2.71 16.12
CA THR A 273 18.46 -2.15 17.41
C THR A 273 19.55 -1.57 18.32
N ASP A 274 20.84 -1.74 17.99
CA ASP A 274 21.96 -1.09 18.68
C ASP A 274 22.23 0.30 18.05
N LEU A 275 21.38 1.26 18.42
CA LEU A 275 21.46 2.62 17.89
C LEU A 275 22.77 3.33 18.28
N ALA A 276 23.40 2.94 19.38
CA ALA A 276 24.69 3.50 19.82
C ALA A 276 25.83 3.04 18.91
N ALA A 277 25.85 1.76 18.53
CA ALA A 277 26.80 1.23 17.56
C ALA A 277 26.62 1.87 16.19
N VAL A 278 25.38 1.99 15.70
CA VAL A 278 25.10 2.65 14.41
C VAL A 278 25.54 4.12 14.43
N ARG A 279 25.28 4.83 15.53
CA ARG A 279 25.72 6.21 15.73
C ARG A 279 27.25 6.34 15.69
N ALA A 280 27.96 5.41 16.34
CA ALA A 280 29.41 5.39 16.39
C ALA A 280 30.03 5.03 15.02
N GLU A 281 29.48 4.05 14.31
CA GLU A 281 29.89 3.64 12.97
C GLU A 281 29.80 4.81 11.98
N LEU A 282 28.70 5.56 12.05
CA LEU A 282 28.49 6.74 11.21
C LEU A 282 29.25 7.97 11.70
N GLY A 283 29.90 7.91 12.86
CA GLY A 283 30.61 9.04 13.47
C GLY A 283 29.72 10.27 13.64
N LEU A 284 28.47 10.07 14.09
CA LEU A 284 27.54 11.17 14.37
C LEU A 284 27.80 11.75 15.76
N THR A 285 27.66 13.05 15.91
CA THR A 285 27.95 13.74 17.15
C THR A 285 26.79 13.59 18.13
N THR A 286 27.06 13.15 19.35
CA THR A 286 26.04 13.03 20.39
C THR A 286 25.38 14.39 20.68
N GLY A 287 24.05 14.40 20.77
CA GLY A 287 23.26 15.61 21.08
C GLY A 287 22.95 16.51 19.90
N ARG A 288 23.51 16.26 18.70
CA ARG A 288 23.11 16.97 17.48
C ARG A 288 21.83 16.38 16.87
N PRO A 289 20.94 17.21 16.31
CA PRO A 289 19.85 16.74 15.47
C PRO A 289 20.39 15.92 14.28
N VAL A 290 19.72 14.82 13.97
CA VAL A 290 20.09 13.95 12.84
C VAL A 290 19.01 14.06 11.76
N LEU A 291 19.39 14.61 10.61
CA LEU A 291 18.58 14.60 9.39
C LEU A 291 18.92 13.35 8.60
N VAL A 292 17.91 12.56 8.21
CA VAL A 292 18.13 11.38 7.37
C VAL A 292 17.40 11.53 6.05
N ALA A 293 18.15 11.64 4.96
CA ALA A 293 17.63 11.75 3.61
C ALA A 293 17.59 10.38 2.92
N PHE A 294 16.40 9.97 2.47
CA PHE A 294 16.15 8.75 1.71
C PHE A 294 15.76 9.10 0.27
N PRO A 295 16.72 9.18 -0.66
CA PRO A 295 16.41 9.19 -2.09
C PRO A 295 15.61 7.94 -2.50
N SER A 296 14.67 8.16 -3.40
CA SER A 296 13.98 7.09 -4.13
C SER A 296 14.93 6.41 -5.11
N CYS A 297 14.58 5.19 -5.53
CA CYS A 297 15.24 4.56 -6.66
C CYS A 297 15.07 5.43 -7.91
N SER A 298 16.17 5.78 -8.60
CA SER A 298 16.13 6.67 -9.78
C SER A 298 15.29 6.14 -10.95
N ALA A 299 14.96 4.84 -10.95
CA ALA A 299 14.11 4.19 -11.93
C ALA A 299 12.65 4.02 -11.46
N ASP A 300 12.31 4.50 -10.27
CA ASP A 300 10.97 4.38 -9.72
C ASP A 300 9.99 5.21 -10.56
N ALA A 301 8.95 4.54 -11.09
CA ALA A 301 7.98 5.18 -11.95
C ALA A 301 7.09 6.18 -11.19
N SER A 302 6.97 6.04 -9.87
CA SER A 302 6.33 7.04 -9.00
C SER A 302 7.15 8.34 -8.88
N GLY A 303 8.45 8.32 -9.25
CA GLY A 303 9.34 9.49 -9.24
C GLY A 303 9.06 10.54 -10.31
N VAL A 304 8.00 10.37 -11.11
CA VAL A 304 7.46 11.38 -12.03
C VAL A 304 6.37 12.22 -11.35
N ALA A 305 6.07 11.98 -10.07
CA ALA A 305 5.18 12.83 -9.29
C ALA A 305 5.65 14.30 -9.30
N ASP A 306 4.68 15.21 -9.25
CA ASP A 306 4.91 16.64 -9.04
C ASP A 306 5.85 16.83 -7.85
N ALA A 307 6.92 17.60 -8.05
CA ALA A 307 7.97 17.78 -7.07
C ALA A 307 8.34 19.24 -6.88
N ALA A 308 8.77 19.58 -5.67
CA ALA A 308 9.22 20.92 -5.31
C ALA A 308 10.56 21.30 -5.97
N PHE A 309 11.28 20.28 -6.46
CA PHE A 309 12.58 20.38 -7.10
C PHE A 309 12.50 19.85 -8.53
N PRO A 310 13.35 20.36 -9.45
CA PRO A 310 13.38 19.89 -10.83
C PRO A 310 13.85 18.43 -10.97
N SER A 311 14.57 17.91 -9.97
CA SER A 311 15.08 16.55 -9.90
C SER A 311 15.37 16.13 -8.45
N GLN A 312 15.47 14.81 -8.22
CA GLN A 312 15.94 14.26 -6.94
C GLN A 312 17.39 14.68 -6.66
N THR A 313 18.21 14.79 -7.69
CA THR A 313 19.57 15.31 -7.64
C THR A 313 19.60 16.72 -7.08
N ALA A 314 18.76 17.63 -7.60
CA ALA A 314 18.69 19.00 -7.09
C ALA A 314 18.21 19.05 -5.62
N TRP A 315 17.31 18.14 -5.22
CA TRP A 315 16.91 18.00 -3.83
C TRP A 315 18.04 17.49 -2.93
N LEU A 316 18.78 16.46 -3.34
CA LEU A 316 19.94 15.94 -2.61
C LEU A 316 21.02 17.01 -2.44
N GLU A 317 21.29 17.79 -3.50
CA GLU A 317 22.19 18.93 -3.43
C GLU A 317 21.72 19.98 -2.42
N ALA A 318 20.41 20.28 -2.37
CA ALA A 318 19.84 21.20 -1.40
C ALA A 318 19.97 20.67 0.04
N CYS A 319 19.78 19.37 0.28
CA CYS A 319 20.01 18.74 1.59
C CYS A 319 21.47 18.92 2.05
N VAL A 320 22.44 18.62 1.19
CA VAL A 320 23.86 18.75 1.53
C VAL A 320 24.24 20.23 1.72
N ALA A 321 23.75 21.13 0.86
CA ALA A 321 23.97 22.57 1.01
C ALA A 321 23.41 23.11 2.34
N PHE A 322 22.25 22.63 2.78
CA PHE A 322 21.69 22.96 4.09
C PHE A 322 22.61 22.53 5.24
N ALA A 323 23.14 21.30 5.19
CA ALA A 323 24.05 20.80 6.22
C ALA A 323 25.40 21.55 6.25
N VAL A 324 25.88 22.05 5.10
CA VAL A 324 27.09 22.88 5.03
C VAL A 324 26.92 24.18 5.84
N THR A 325 25.75 24.80 5.79
CA THR A 325 25.46 26.06 6.51
C THR A 325 25.02 25.84 7.96
N HIS A 326 24.75 24.59 8.36
CA HIS A 326 24.27 24.20 9.69
C HIS A 326 25.19 23.13 10.30
N PRO A 327 26.44 23.46 10.68
CA PRO A 327 27.40 22.48 11.21
C PRO A 327 26.98 21.84 12.53
N GLU A 328 25.95 22.36 13.20
CA GLU A 328 25.31 21.83 14.40
C GLU A 328 24.32 20.69 14.15
N VAL A 329 23.98 20.37 12.89
CA VAL A 329 23.17 19.19 12.53
C VAL A 329 24.03 18.14 11.84
N ASP A 330 23.71 16.86 12.02
CA ASP A 330 24.29 15.77 11.25
C ASP A 330 23.31 15.36 10.13
N LEU A 331 23.79 15.28 8.89
CA LEU A 331 23.03 14.78 7.74
C LEU A 331 23.53 13.39 7.33
N VAL A 332 22.62 12.43 7.27
CA VAL A 332 22.87 11.09 6.71
C VAL A 332 22.06 10.92 5.43
N VAL A 333 22.72 10.67 4.30
CA VAL A 333 22.08 10.32 3.03
C VAL A 333 22.16 8.80 2.85
N ARG A 334 21.02 8.12 2.89
CA ARG A 334 20.93 6.67 2.65
C ARG A 334 20.62 6.39 1.19
N VAL A 335 21.64 6.05 0.41
CA VAL A 335 21.45 5.64 -0.99
C VAL A 335 20.56 4.41 -1.05
N HIS A 336 19.59 4.41 -1.98
CA HIS A 336 18.58 3.35 -2.08
C HIS A 336 19.25 1.99 -2.34
N PRO A 337 18.99 0.93 -1.54
CA PRO A 337 19.63 -0.37 -1.71
C PRO A 337 19.46 -0.98 -3.11
N ALA A 338 18.32 -0.68 -3.75
CA ALA A 338 18.03 -1.14 -5.10
C ALA A 338 19.01 -0.65 -6.18
N GLU A 339 19.72 0.46 -5.97
CA GLU A 339 20.77 0.91 -6.89
C GLU A 339 21.93 -0.12 -7.00
N GLU A 340 22.11 -0.97 -5.98
CA GLU A 340 23.05 -2.10 -6.00
C GLU A 340 22.36 -3.44 -6.29
N VAL A 341 21.19 -3.71 -5.71
CA VAL A 341 20.47 -4.98 -5.90
C VAL A 341 20.05 -5.18 -7.35
N PHE A 342 19.52 -4.13 -8.00
CA PHE A 342 19.29 -4.20 -9.43
C PHE A 342 20.63 -4.26 -10.18
N SER A 343 21.69 -3.61 -9.72
CA SER A 343 23.03 -3.77 -10.31
C SER A 343 23.62 -5.19 -10.25
N THR A 344 23.05 -6.09 -9.44
CA THR A 344 23.66 -7.41 -9.13
C THR A 344 22.71 -8.62 -9.21
N ASN A 345 21.44 -8.46 -9.58
CA ASN A 345 20.48 -9.56 -9.42
C ASN A 345 20.75 -10.77 -10.34
N ARG A 346 21.32 -11.81 -9.72
CA ARG A 346 21.09 -13.26 -9.88
C ARG A 346 20.96 -13.73 -11.32
N GLY A 347 22.12 -13.93 -11.95
CA GLY A 347 22.26 -14.44 -13.32
C GLY A 347 23.25 -13.66 -14.20
N GLY A 348 24.04 -12.74 -13.63
CA GLY A 348 25.05 -11.97 -14.37
C GLY A 348 24.52 -10.76 -15.14
N ARG A 349 23.30 -10.28 -14.83
CA ARG A 349 22.72 -9.08 -15.46
C ARG A 349 23.02 -7.86 -14.59
N HIS A 350 23.93 -7.00 -15.06
CA HIS A 350 24.33 -5.79 -14.34
C HIS A 350 23.47 -4.59 -14.77
N TYR A 351 22.71 -4.02 -13.83
CA TYR A 351 21.95 -2.78 -14.03
C TYR A 351 22.75 -1.65 -13.40
N LEU A 352 23.67 -1.07 -14.17
CA LEU A 352 24.39 0.09 -13.70
C LEU A 352 23.47 1.31 -13.83
N SER A 353 22.87 1.73 -12.70
CA SER A 353 22.34 3.09 -12.54
C SER A 353 23.39 4.06 -13.10
N ARG A 354 23.07 4.77 -14.18
CA ARG A 354 24.02 5.72 -14.79
C ARG A 354 24.16 7.02 -13.99
N ASN A 355 23.28 7.24 -13.01
CA ASN A 355 23.23 8.42 -12.14
C ASN A 355 22.92 8.00 -10.70
N ARG A 356 23.88 7.33 -10.06
CA ARG A 356 23.76 6.93 -8.65
C ARG A 356 23.76 8.15 -7.74
N ALA A 357 22.95 8.12 -6.68
CA ALA A 357 22.88 9.24 -5.73
C ALA A 357 24.25 9.56 -5.10
N ALA A 358 25.06 8.55 -4.79
CA ALA A 358 26.42 8.72 -4.28
C ALA A 358 27.33 9.46 -5.28
N ASP A 359 27.29 9.08 -6.56
CA ASP A 359 28.15 9.67 -7.60
C ASP A 359 27.78 11.13 -7.89
N VAL A 360 26.50 11.46 -7.80
CA VAL A 360 26.00 12.84 -7.90
C VAL A 360 26.57 13.69 -6.77
N ILE A 361 26.47 13.22 -5.53
CA ILE A 361 26.99 13.93 -4.35
C ILE A 361 28.53 14.07 -4.46
N ALA A 362 29.24 13.00 -4.79
CA ALA A 362 30.71 12.99 -4.87
C ALA A 362 31.24 13.93 -5.97
N ARG A 363 30.51 14.08 -7.09
CA ARG A 363 30.87 15.04 -8.15
C ARG A 363 30.85 16.48 -7.67
N ARG A 364 29.86 16.85 -6.83
CA ARG A 364 29.69 18.22 -6.33
C ARG A 364 30.51 18.51 -5.07
N TRP A 365 30.70 17.48 -4.22
CA TRP A 365 31.50 17.51 -3.00
C TRP A 365 32.51 16.36 -2.97
N PRO A 366 33.68 16.51 -3.64
CA PRO A 366 34.74 15.49 -3.60
C PRO A 366 35.26 15.22 -2.18
N GLN A 367 35.16 16.21 -1.30
CA GLN A 367 35.33 16.08 0.14
C GLN A 367 34.00 16.46 0.80
N LEU A 368 33.40 15.50 1.51
CA LEU A 368 32.15 15.72 2.23
C LEU A 368 32.40 16.61 3.46
N PRO A 369 31.45 17.50 3.79
CA PRO A 369 31.47 18.21 5.07
C PRO A 369 31.54 17.25 6.26
N ALA A 370 32.18 17.69 7.35
CA ALA A 370 32.42 16.85 8.53
C ALA A 370 31.14 16.36 9.22
N ASN A 371 30.00 16.99 8.97
CA ASN A 371 28.68 16.63 9.48
C ASN A 371 27.78 15.92 8.44
N VAL A 372 28.32 15.53 7.29
CA VAL A 372 27.58 14.82 6.24
C VAL A 372 28.12 13.39 6.09
N ARG A 373 27.23 12.41 6.04
CA ARG A 373 27.53 10.98 5.82
C ARG A 373 26.71 10.45 4.67
N VAL A 374 27.34 9.69 3.78
CA VAL A 374 26.64 8.97 2.72
C VAL A 374 26.74 7.48 3.02
N VAL A 375 25.59 6.84 3.27
CA VAL A 375 25.49 5.39 3.46
C VAL A 375 25.26 4.76 2.09
N PRO A 376 26.22 3.98 1.56
CA PRO A 376 26.14 3.43 0.21
C PRO A 376 25.05 2.37 0.08
N ALA A 377 24.57 2.13 -1.14
CA ALA A 377 23.49 1.17 -1.43
C ALA A 377 23.73 -0.21 -0.80
N ALA A 378 24.97 -0.73 -0.94
CA ALA A 378 25.41 -2.03 -0.43
C ALA A 378 25.62 -2.09 1.10
N SER A 379 25.46 -0.99 1.84
CA SER A 379 25.70 -0.97 3.28
C SER A 379 24.78 -1.94 4.03
N ALA A 380 25.33 -2.58 5.07
CA ALA A 380 24.59 -3.38 6.04
C ALA A 380 23.74 -2.52 7.01
N THR A 381 23.97 -1.20 7.05
CA THR A 381 23.16 -0.29 7.87
C THR A 381 21.69 -0.33 7.46
N SER A 382 20.82 -0.66 8.41
CA SER A 382 19.38 -0.71 8.21
C SER A 382 18.79 0.69 8.06
N SER A 383 17.87 0.84 7.11
CA SER A 383 17.08 2.07 6.98
C SER A 383 16.22 2.32 8.21
N TYR A 384 15.79 1.27 8.91
CA TYR A 384 14.97 1.40 10.12
C TYR A 384 15.76 1.83 11.36
N ASP A 385 17.05 1.43 11.46
CA ASP A 385 17.95 1.96 12.48
C ASP A 385 18.19 3.47 12.25
N LEU A 386 18.34 3.88 10.98
CA LEU A 386 18.46 5.29 10.62
C LEU A 386 17.18 6.08 10.91
N VAL A 387 16.00 5.51 10.65
CA VAL A 387 14.71 6.13 11.02
C VAL A 387 14.62 6.34 12.53
N GLN A 388 15.03 5.37 13.34
CA GLN A 388 15.03 5.49 14.80
C GLN A 388 16.02 6.55 15.33
N LEU A 389 17.13 6.77 14.62
CA LEU A 389 18.09 7.83 14.94
C LEU A 389 17.65 9.23 14.49
N ALA A 390 16.71 9.33 13.55
CA ALA A 390 16.37 10.57 12.88
C ALA A 390 15.58 11.52 13.80
N THR A 391 16.06 12.76 13.87
CA THR A 391 15.23 13.89 14.33
C THR A 391 14.19 14.26 13.27
N LEU A 392 14.58 14.15 12.00
CA LEU A 392 13.74 14.46 10.86
C LEU A 392 14.08 13.54 9.70
N VAL A 393 13.06 12.94 9.09
CA VAL A 393 13.20 12.10 7.91
C VAL A 393 12.85 12.92 6.68
N LEU A 394 13.74 12.91 5.68
CA LEU A 394 13.57 13.61 4.41
C LEU A 394 13.41 12.57 3.31
N THR A 395 12.34 12.64 2.53
CA THR A 395 12.10 11.71 1.42
C THR A 395 11.79 12.45 0.12
N TYR A 396 12.05 11.80 -1.02
CA TYR A 396 11.55 12.26 -2.31
C TYR A 396 10.14 11.68 -2.56
N VAL A 397 10.04 10.47 -3.12
CA VAL A 397 8.77 9.71 -3.27
C VAL A 397 8.78 8.35 -2.55
N SER A 398 9.80 8.07 -1.73
CA SER A 398 10.00 6.75 -1.12
C SER A 398 8.82 6.32 -0.24
N THR A 399 8.37 5.07 -0.38
CA THR A 399 7.36 4.47 0.51
C THR A 399 7.84 4.39 1.96
N LEU A 400 9.16 4.43 2.20
CA LEU A 400 9.74 4.48 3.55
C LEU A 400 9.26 5.70 4.34
N GLY A 401 8.88 6.80 3.68
CA GLY A 401 8.33 7.97 4.38
C GLY A 401 7.01 7.67 5.09
N LEU A 402 6.16 6.80 4.53
CA LEU A 402 4.96 6.32 5.21
C LEU A 402 5.31 5.50 6.46
N GLU A 403 6.29 4.59 6.32
CA GLU A 403 6.73 3.74 7.43
C GLU A 403 7.39 4.56 8.55
N ALA A 404 8.23 5.53 8.18
CA ALA A 404 8.85 6.46 9.12
C ALA A 404 7.80 7.26 9.90
N ALA A 405 6.78 7.80 9.22
CA ALA A 405 5.69 8.50 9.89
C ALA A 405 4.90 7.58 10.85
N ALA A 406 4.68 6.31 10.47
CA ALA A 406 4.02 5.32 11.33
C ALA A 406 4.88 4.87 12.53
N LEU A 407 6.21 4.97 12.41
CA LEU A 407 7.17 4.69 13.48
C LEU A 407 7.36 5.89 14.43
N GLY A 408 7.11 7.11 13.99
CA GLY A 408 7.02 8.29 14.86
C GLY A 408 7.77 9.56 14.39
N PRO A 409 8.97 9.47 13.79
CA PRO A 409 9.71 10.67 13.37
C PRO A 409 8.90 11.53 12.39
N PRO A 410 9.02 12.88 12.48
CA PRO A 410 8.43 13.76 11.48
C PRO A 410 9.07 13.54 10.11
N VAL A 411 8.27 13.63 9.06
CA VAL A 411 8.68 13.37 7.68
C VAL A 411 8.44 14.61 6.83
N ILE A 412 9.44 15.02 6.06
CA ILE A 412 9.33 16.03 4.99
C ILE A 412 9.44 15.33 3.64
N THR A 413 8.47 15.56 2.75
CA THR A 413 8.46 14.99 1.39
C THR A 413 8.76 16.08 0.35
N ALA A 414 9.84 15.94 -0.40
CA ALA A 414 10.25 16.89 -1.45
C ALA A 414 9.50 16.69 -2.78
N ALA A 415 8.91 15.52 -2.98
CA ALA A 415 7.97 15.25 -4.05
C ALA A 415 6.63 14.80 -3.46
N ARG A 416 5.66 14.46 -4.33
CA ARG A 416 4.29 14.14 -3.93
C ARG A 416 3.96 12.65 -4.06
N PRO A 417 4.37 11.81 -3.09
CA PRO A 417 3.94 10.41 -3.05
C PRO A 417 2.42 10.32 -2.75
N HIS A 418 1.84 9.12 -2.90
CA HIS A 418 0.40 8.88 -2.67
C HIS A 418 -0.11 9.25 -1.27
N TYR A 419 0.79 9.35 -0.28
CA TYR A 419 0.47 9.73 1.09
C TYR A 419 0.69 11.22 1.40
N CYS A 420 1.14 12.02 0.42
CA CYS A 420 1.57 13.41 0.61
C CYS A 420 0.48 14.31 1.23
N ASP A 421 -0.75 14.17 0.73
CA ASP A 421 -1.89 15.01 1.13
C ASP A 421 -2.75 14.42 2.25
N VAL A 422 -2.31 13.33 2.89
CA VAL A 422 -3.09 12.69 3.95
C VAL A 422 -3.05 13.50 5.25
N GLY A 423 -1.96 14.24 5.51
CA GLY A 423 -1.85 15.14 6.66
C GLY A 423 -0.95 14.66 7.81
N PHE A 424 -0.18 13.58 7.61
CA PHE A 424 0.84 13.10 8.56
C PHE A 424 2.29 13.31 8.11
N VAL A 425 2.50 14.01 7.00
CA VAL A 425 3.82 14.45 6.52
C VAL A 425 3.79 15.94 6.24
N TRP A 426 4.97 16.56 6.14
CA TRP A 426 5.14 17.95 5.72
C TRP A 426 5.53 18.01 4.24
N PRO A 427 4.59 18.31 3.33
CA PRO A 427 4.92 18.45 1.92
C PRO A 427 5.67 19.75 1.65
N VAL A 428 6.69 19.67 0.81
CA VAL A 428 7.41 20.84 0.32
C VAL A 428 6.68 21.37 -0.90
N ALA A 429 6.36 22.67 -0.92
CA ALA A 429 5.73 23.32 -2.07
C ALA A 429 6.73 23.79 -3.12
N SER A 430 7.94 24.19 -2.68
CA SER A 430 9.02 24.68 -3.55
C SER A 430 10.39 24.53 -2.87
N ALA A 431 11.46 24.56 -3.66
CA ALA A 431 12.83 24.57 -3.14
C ALA A 431 13.08 25.68 -2.10
N ALA A 432 12.47 26.87 -2.26
CA ALA A 432 12.62 27.97 -1.29
C ALA A 432 11.96 27.66 0.06
N THR A 433 10.77 27.03 0.04
CA THR A 433 10.06 26.65 1.27
C THR A 433 10.72 25.47 1.99
N PHE A 434 11.56 24.69 1.32
CA PHE A 434 12.24 23.54 1.90
C PHE A 434 13.16 23.93 3.07
N VAL A 435 14.03 24.91 2.84
CA VAL A 435 14.99 25.38 3.87
C VAL A 435 14.25 25.97 5.07
N VAL A 436 13.24 26.82 4.82
CA VAL A 436 12.41 27.42 5.87
C VAL A 436 11.72 26.35 6.72
N LEU A 437 11.23 25.28 6.08
CA LEU A 437 10.58 24.18 6.79
C LEU A 437 11.59 23.37 7.62
N LEU A 438 12.80 23.14 7.12
CA LEU A 438 13.88 22.49 7.89
C LEU A 438 14.26 23.30 9.13
N GLU A 439 14.54 24.59 8.96
CA GLU A 439 14.90 25.50 10.06
C GLU A 439 13.81 25.54 11.13
N ARG A 440 12.55 25.64 10.70
CA ARG A 440 11.41 25.62 11.61
C ARG A 440 11.32 24.31 12.39
N GLN A 441 11.45 23.16 11.73
CA GLN A 441 11.36 21.86 12.40
C GLN A 441 12.55 21.57 13.32
N LEU A 442 13.71 22.16 13.05
CA LEU A 442 14.87 22.08 13.93
C LEU A 442 14.75 22.99 15.17
N ALA A 443 14.18 24.19 15.00
CA ALA A 443 14.00 25.15 16.09
C ALA A 443 12.80 24.79 16.99
N GLU A 444 11.67 24.42 16.38
CA GLU A 444 10.41 24.08 17.04
C GLU A 444 9.86 22.76 16.47
N PRO A 445 10.42 21.62 16.90
CA PRO A 445 9.96 20.32 16.45
C PRO A 445 8.47 20.15 16.71
N ALA A 446 7.69 19.98 15.65
CA ALA A 446 6.24 19.83 15.74
C ALA A 446 5.81 18.61 14.94
N ALA A 447 5.09 17.70 15.60
CA ALA A 447 4.37 16.65 14.90
C ALA A 447 3.30 17.28 13.99
N PRO A 448 3.06 16.72 12.79
CA PRO A 448 1.89 17.07 12.00
C PRO A 448 0.60 16.92 12.82
N PRO A 449 -0.48 17.68 12.53
CA PRO A 449 -1.68 17.77 13.37
C PRO A 449 -2.37 16.44 13.73
N TYR A 450 -2.11 15.37 12.96
CA TYR A 450 -2.63 14.01 13.19
C TYR A 450 -1.53 12.92 13.20
N GLY A 451 -0.26 13.34 13.12
CA GLY A 451 1.00 12.59 13.26
C GLY A 451 0.97 11.08 12.99
N ARG A 452 1.56 10.33 13.94
CA ARG A 452 1.80 8.88 13.85
C ARG A 452 0.51 8.06 13.70
N GLU A 453 -0.56 8.45 14.37
CA GLU A 453 -1.81 7.70 14.36
C GLU A 453 -2.49 7.74 12.98
N LEU A 454 -2.51 8.89 12.31
CA LEU A 454 -3.03 8.98 10.95
C LEU A 454 -2.16 8.23 9.95
N ALA A 455 -0.83 8.26 10.13
CA ALA A 455 0.09 7.45 9.34
C ALA A 455 -0.19 5.96 9.49
N ARG A 456 -0.46 5.49 10.72
CA ARG A 456 -0.83 4.10 11.00
C ARG A 456 -2.16 3.71 10.35
N ARG A 457 -3.19 4.54 10.49
CA ARG A 457 -4.50 4.33 9.82
C ARG A 457 -4.36 4.22 8.31
N TYR A 458 -3.63 5.16 7.71
CA TYR A 458 -3.40 5.16 6.27
C TYR A 458 -2.58 3.95 5.82
N MET A 459 -1.54 3.58 6.57
CA MET A 459 -0.73 2.40 6.27
C MET A 459 -1.55 1.11 6.34
N TYR A 460 -2.43 0.97 7.33
CA TYR A 460 -3.36 -0.15 7.42
C TYR A 460 -4.33 -0.17 6.23
N PHE A 461 -4.93 0.98 5.91
CA PHE A 461 -5.83 1.14 4.76
C PHE A 461 -5.13 0.74 3.45
N TRP A 462 -3.95 1.29 3.20
CA TRP A 462 -3.18 1.02 1.98
C TRP A 462 -2.72 -0.44 1.91
N LEU A 463 -2.13 -0.99 2.98
CA LEU A 463 -1.59 -2.35 2.95
C LEU A 463 -2.68 -3.42 2.98
N LEU A 464 -3.78 -3.23 3.71
CA LEU A 464 -4.73 -4.32 3.99
C LEU A 464 -6.12 -4.10 3.38
N ARG A 465 -6.56 -2.87 3.13
CA ARG A 465 -7.86 -2.59 2.50
C ARG A 465 -7.74 -2.45 0.98
N CYS A 466 -6.66 -1.82 0.52
CA CYS A 466 -6.42 -1.54 -0.89
C CYS A 466 -5.70 -2.64 -1.67
N THR A 467 -5.32 -3.76 -1.03
CA THR A 467 -4.60 -4.86 -1.70
C THR A 467 -5.27 -6.22 -1.44
N PRO A 468 -6.42 -6.55 -2.07
CA PRO A 468 -6.94 -7.92 -2.07
C PRO A 468 -5.86 -8.91 -2.50
N THR A 469 -5.91 -10.11 -1.94
CA THR A 469 -5.08 -11.22 -2.38
C THR A 469 -5.73 -11.95 -3.55
N LEU A 470 -4.90 -12.35 -4.51
CA LEU A 470 -5.24 -13.28 -5.57
C LEU A 470 -4.47 -14.58 -5.31
N PRO A 471 -5.09 -15.56 -4.62
CA PRO A 471 -4.46 -16.84 -4.32
C PRO A 471 -3.88 -17.51 -5.57
N GLY A 472 -2.69 -18.10 -5.45
CA GLY A 472 -1.94 -18.67 -6.57
C GLY A 472 -0.91 -17.72 -7.18
N LEU A 473 -0.92 -16.43 -6.85
CA LEU A 473 0.19 -15.54 -7.18
C LEU A 473 1.44 -15.87 -6.34
N PRO A 474 2.63 -15.99 -6.95
CA PRO A 474 3.86 -16.18 -6.20
C PRO A 474 4.14 -14.99 -5.29
N SER A 475 4.70 -15.28 -4.12
CA SER A 475 4.81 -14.38 -2.97
C SER A 475 5.80 -13.22 -3.16
N ALA A 476 6.74 -13.30 -4.10
CA ALA A 476 7.72 -12.25 -4.33
C ALA A 476 7.67 -11.66 -5.76
N LEU A 477 7.67 -10.33 -5.87
CA LEU A 477 7.85 -9.60 -7.14
C LEU A 477 9.17 -9.99 -7.84
N ALA A 478 10.19 -10.38 -7.08
CA ALA A 478 11.46 -10.90 -7.62
C ALA A 478 11.26 -12.24 -8.35
N ASP A 479 10.42 -13.13 -7.81
CA ASP A 479 10.02 -14.37 -8.49
C ASP A 479 9.16 -14.04 -9.72
N GLN A 480 8.33 -13.00 -9.66
CA GLN A 480 7.54 -12.53 -10.80
C GLN A 480 8.39 -11.91 -11.93
N MET A 481 9.53 -11.28 -11.63
CA MET A 481 10.42 -10.69 -12.65
C MET A 481 11.48 -11.66 -13.19
N ALA A 482 11.88 -12.68 -12.42
CA ALA A 482 12.99 -13.58 -12.75
C ALA A 482 12.59 -15.02 -13.06
N ALA A 483 11.39 -15.47 -12.69
CA ALA A 483 10.97 -16.84 -12.97
C ALA A 483 10.61 -17.00 -14.46
N PRO A 484 11.01 -18.12 -15.11
CA PRO A 484 10.32 -18.57 -16.31
C PRO A 484 8.83 -18.72 -16.00
N VAL A 485 7.98 -18.57 -17.02
CA VAL A 485 6.52 -18.64 -16.87
C VAL A 485 6.14 -20.09 -16.52
N THR A 486 6.27 -20.48 -15.25
CA THR A 486 5.71 -21.74 -14.77
C THR A 486 4.20 -21.56 -14.68
N PRO A 487 3.39 -22.50 -15.20
CA PRO A 487 1.95 -22.50 -14.98
C PRO A 487 1.69 -22.43 -13.46
N LEU A 488 1.12 -21.32 -13.00
CA LEU A 488 0.79 -21.20 -11.59
C LEU A 488 -0.34 -22.19 -11.28
N PRO A 489 -0.18 -23.08 -10.29
CA PRO A 489 -1.24 -23.98 -9.88
C PRO A 489 -2.46 -23.16 -9.47
N PHE A 490 -3.62 -23.55 -10.00
CA PHE A 490 -4.88 -22.90 -9.68
C PHE A 490 -5.26 -23.22 -8.23
N TRP A 491 -5.59 -22.18 -7.45
CA TRP A 491 -6.18 -22.34 -6.12
C TRP A 491 -7.66 -21.98 -6.18
N GLU A 492 -8.51 -22.89 -5.68
CA GLU A 492 -9.97 -22.75 -5.66
C GLU A 492 -10.53 -22.22 -4.33
N GLY A 493 -9.68 -22.01 -3.33
CA GLY A 493 -10.13 -21.55 -2.02
C GLY A 493 -10.49 -20.06 -1.96
N PRO A 494 -11.25 -19.64 -0.94
CA PRO A 494 -11.62 -18.24 -0.75
C PRO A 494 -10.36 -17.40 -0.48
N GLY A 495 -10.14 -16.34 -1.25
CA GLY A 495 -9.15 -15.32 -0.90
C GLY A 495 -9.58 -14.54 0.34
N ASP A 496 -8.75 -13.60 0.81
CA ASP A 496 -9.12 -12.73 1.93
C ASP A 496 -10.39 -11.93 1.63
N ALA A 497 -11.42 -12.11 2.48
CA ALA A 497 -12.71 -11.42 2.36
C ALA A 497 -13.33 -11.46 0.94
N GLY A 498 -13.19 -12.59 0.20
CA GLY A 498 -13.72 -12.71 -1.15
C GLY A 498 -12.87 -12.02 -2.24
N GLY A 499 -11.55 -11.88 -2.01
CA GLY A 499 -10.59 -11.22 -2.91
C GLY A 499 -10.81 -11.44 -4.41
N PRO A 500 -10.84 -12.69 -4.92
CA PRO A 500 -11.08 -12.98 -6.34
C PRO A 500 -12.42 -12.46 -6.88
N ASP A 501 -13.51 -12.63 -6.12
CA ASP A 501 -14.83 -12.16 -6.53
C ASP A 501 -14.89 -10.62 -6.53
N ARG A 502 -14.30 -9.97 -5.52
CA ARG A 502 -14.16 -8.50 -5.46
C ARG A 502 -13.33 -7.94 -6.62
N ILE A 503 -12.24 -8.63 -6.99
CA ILE A 503 -11.41 -8.28 -8.14
C ILE A 503 -12.24 -8.36 -9.43
N ALA A 504 -13.00 -9.44 -9.61
CA ALA A 504 -13.85 -9.64 -10.77
C ALA A 504 -14.99 -8.60 -10.86
N ASP A 505 -15.66 -8.32 -9.74
CA ASP A 505 -16.71 -7.30 -9.64
C ASP A 505 -16.15 -5.92 -9.98
N TYR A 506 -14.94 -5.60 -9.50
CA TYR A 506 -14.30 -4.34 -9.85
C TYR A 506 -13.94 -4.27 -11.33
N LEU A 507 -13.36 -5.32 -11.91
CA LEU A 507 -13.00 -5.38 -13.34
C LEU A 507 -14.23 -5.23 -14.25
N THR A 508 -15.35 -5.85 -13.86
CA THR A 508 -16.61 -5.83 -14.63
C THR A 508 -17.51 -4.63 -14.31
N GLY A 509 -17.15 -3.82 -13.31
CA GLY A 509 -17.87 -2.59 -12.94
C GLY A 509 -19.11 -2.83 -12.10
N GLN A 510 -19.19 -4.00 -11.47
CA GLN A 510 -20.29 -4.43 -10.62
C GLN A 510 -20.10 -4.08 -9.14
N GLY A 511 -18.88 -3.71 -8.73
CA GLY A 511 -18.57 -3.35 -7.35
C GLY A 511 -17.32 -2.48 -7.20
N PRO A 512 -17.12 -1.87 -6.01
CA PRO A 512 -15.93 -1.08 -5.72
C PRO A 512 -14.72 -1.98 -5.44
N PHE A 513 -13.51 -1.49 -5.76
CA PHE A 513 -12.28 -2.22 -5.45
C PHE A 513 -11.98 -2.22 -3.94
N VAL A 514 -12.12 -1.05 -3.29
CA VAL A 514 -12.00 -0.91 -1.85
C VAL A 514 -13.41 -0.85 -1.27
N LEU A 515 -13.70 -1.73 -0.33
CA LEU A 515 -15.00 -1.72 0.35
C LEU A 515 -15.06 -0.52 1.30
N PRO A 516 -16.21 0.19 1.39
CA PRO A 516 -16.39 1.24 2.37
C PRO A 516 -16.32 0.64 3.79
N PRO A 517 -16.00 1.46 4.81
CA PRO A 517 -16.08 1.00 6.18
C PRO A 517 -17.52 0.56 6.51
N PRO A 518 -17.71 -0.52 7.28
CA PRO A 518 -19.04 -0.94 7.66
C PRO A 518 -19.70 0.11 8.59
N ALA A 519 -21.01 0.30 8.46
CA ALA A 519 -21.75 1.40 9.08
C ALA A 519 -21.57 1.54 10.61
N TRP A 520 -21.29 0.43 11.31
CA TRP A 520 -21.04 0.44 12.75
C TRP A 520 -19.71 1.12 13.12
N ARG A 521 -18.70 1.11 12.24
CA ARG A 521 -17.41 1.78 12.46
C ARG A 521 -17.53 3.31 12.56
N TYR A 522 -18.56 3.87 11.92
CA TYR A 522 -18.83 5.31 11.98
C TYR A 522 -19.51 5.73 13.29
N ARG A 523 -20.07 4.79 14.07
CA ARG A 523 -20.84 5.09 15.29
C ARG A 523 -20.01 5.10 16.57
N ASP A 524 -18.74 4.70 16.50
CA ASP A 524 -17.93 4.44 17.70
C ASP A 524 -16.77 5.44 17.90
N ALA A 525 -16.88 6.65 17.33
CA ALA A 525 -15.99 7.75 17.71
C ALA A 525 -16.39 8.41 19.06
N ASP A 526 -17.64 8.20 19.50
CA ASP A 526 -18.25 8.82 20.69
C ASP A 526 -18.69 7.80 21.76
N LEU A 527 -18.36 6.51 21.61
CA LEU A 527 -18.54 5.56 22.71
C LEU A 527 -17.42 5.83 23.72
N PRO A 528 -17.72 6.38 24.92
CA PRO A 528 -16.71 6.41 25.95
C PRO A 528 -16.22 4.97 26.14
N LEU A 529 -14.89 4.77 26.16
CA LEU A 529 -14.34 3.61 26.85
C LEU A 529 -15.13 3.48 28.15
N PRO A 530 -15.69 2.31 28.49
CA PRO A 530 -16.47 2.19 29.71
C PRO A 530 -15.56 2.58 30.88
N VAL A 531 -15.69 3.82 31.35
CA VAL A 531 -15.09 4.31 32.58
C VAL A 531 -15.97 3.76 33.70
N GLY A 532 -16.01 2.45 33.79
CA GLY A 532 -16.55 1.73 34.92
C GLY A 532 -15.38 1.42 35.84
N THR A 533 -15.53 1.69 37.13
CA THR A 533 -14.62 1.26 38.21
C THR A 533 -14.63 -0.27 38.41
N GLY A 534 -14.91 -1.04 37.35
CA GLY A 534 -15.03 -2.50 37.34
C GLY A 534 -13.87 -3.16 36.59
N PRO A 535 -13.67 -4.48 36.78
CA PRO A 535 -12.59 -5.22 36.17
C PRO A 535 -12.57 -5.09 34.66
N VAL A 536 -11.43 -4.70 34.09
CA VAL A 536 -11.17 -4.70 32.64
C VAL A 536 -11.04 -6.15 32.18
N PRO A 537 -11.95 -6.70 31.34
CA PRO A 537 -11.75 -8.03 30.77
C PRO A 537 -10.59 -8.03 29.78
N LEU A 538 -9.55 -8.79 30.11
CA LEU A 538 -8.40 -9.02 29.26
C LEU A 538 -8.65 -10.28 28.42
N VAL A 539 -8.55 -10.17 27.10
CA VAL A 539 -8.59 -11.33 26.21
C VAL A 539 -7.16 -11.72 25.84
N VAL A 540 -6.76 -12.94 26.15
CA VAL A 540 -5.44 -13.49 25.83
C VAL A 540 -5.59 -14.52 24.72
N VAL A 541 -4.93 -14.28 23.60
CA VAL A 541 -4.91 -15.19 22.44
C VAL A 541 -3.57 -15.92 22.43
N VAL A 542 -3.62 -17.25 22.47
CA VAL A 542 -2.42 -18.11 22.56
C VAL A 542 -2.18 -18.77 21.19
N PRO A 543 -0.96 -18.66 20.61
CA PRO A 543 -0.59 -19.34 19.37
C PRO A 543 -0.62 -20.88 19.49
N ASP A 544 -0.89 -21.57 18.37
CA ASP A 544 -1.02 -23.02 18.28
C ASP A 544 0.24 -23.81 18.71
N ASP A 545 1.42 -23.19 18.70
CA ASP A 545 2.73 -23.79 18.97
C ASP A 545 3.25 -23.53 20.39
N TRP A 546 2.46 -22.89 21.25
CA TRP A 546 2.87 -22.51 22.60
C TRP A 546 2.68 -23.65 23.63
N PRO A 547 3.73 -24.08 24.37
CA PRO A 547 3.62 -25.11 25.40
C PRO A 547 2.70 -24.65 26.57
N PRO A 548 1.68 -25.43 26.95
CA PRO A 548 0.77 -25.10 28.06
C PRO A 548 1.47 -24.71 29.37
N GLU A 549 2.65 -25.28 29.64
CA GLU A 549 3.47 -24.96 30.81
C GLU A 549 3.99 -23.51 30.84
N ASP A 550 4.37 -22.93 29.71
CA ASP A 550 5.00 -21.61 29.64
C ASP A 550 3.98 -20.47 29.72
N LEU A 551 2.72 -20.73 29.34
CA LEU A 551 1.63 -19.73 29.38
C LEU A 551 1.36 -19.24 30.80
N ALA A 552 1.40 -20.15 31.77
CA ALA A 552 1.02 -19.84 33.15
C ALA A 552 2.16 -19.15 33.92
N GLU A 553 3.40 -19.57 33.71
CA GLU A 553 4.57 -19.03 34.41
C GLU A 553 5.10 -17.74 33.79
N GLN A 554 5.09 -17.61 32.46
CA GLN A 554 5.71 -16.49 31.76
C GLN A 554 4.69 -15.47 31.25
N GLY A 555 3.46 -15.90 30.95
CA GLY A 555 2.40 -15.04 30.43
C GLY A 555 1.45 -14.46 31.48
N LEU A 556 0.91 -15.32 32.36
CA LEU A 556 -0.16 -14.93 33.30
C LEU A 556 0.36 -14.42 34.65
N ALA A 557 1.48 -14.93 35.15
CA ALA A 557 2.04 -14.53 36.46
C ALA A 557 2.34 -13.02 36.61
N PRO A 558 2.89 -12.32 35.60
CA PRO A 558 3.14 -10.87 35.68
C PRO A 558 1.86 -10.02 35.71
N LEU A 559 0.78 -10.46 35.04
CA LEU A 559 -0.53 -9.80 35.05
C LEU A 559 -1.18 -9.80 36.44
N LEU A 560 -0.91 -10.84 37.23
CA LEU A 560 -1.44 -11.02 38.57
C LEU A 560 -0.67 -10.21 39.61
N ALA A 561 0.64 -10.03 39.40
CA ALA A 561 1.51 -9.22 40.24
C ALA A 561 1.18 -7.70 40.17
N ALA A 562 0.53 -7.25 39.09
CA ALA A 562 0.17 -5.85 38.86
C ALA A 562 -1.02 -5.34 39.70
N GLY A 563 -1.74 -6.23 40.39
CA GLY A 563 -2.75 -5.88 41.42
C GLY A 563 -3.98 -5.13 40.89
N GLY A 564 -5.00 -5.87 40.45
CA GLY A 564 -6.34 -5.35 40.14
C GLY A 564 -7.32 -6.49 39.82
N PRO A 565 -8.65 -6.28 39.91
CA PRO A 565 -9.61 -7.30 39.50
C PRO A 565 -9.56 -7.41 37.97
N VAL A 566 -9.22 -8.58 37.44
CA VAL A 566 -9.10 -8.84 35.98
C VAL A 566 -9.91 -10.08 35.64
N ARG A 567 -10.78 -10.00 34.63
CA ARG A 567 -11.40 -11.20 34.02
C ARG A 567 -10.58 -11.60 32.81
N ILE A 568 -10.11 -12.84 32.76
CA ILE A 568 -9.22 -13.31 31.69
C ILE A 568 -10.01 -14.29 30.82
N LYS A 569 -10.22 -13.96 29.54
CA LYS A 569 -10.77 -14.91 28.57
C LYS A 569 -9.62 -15.47 27.73
N VAL A 570 -9.44 -16.79 27.79
CA VAL A 570 -8.39 -17.47 27.02
C VAL A 570 -9.01 -18.06 25.76
N VAL A 571 -8.48 -17.67 24.61
CA VAL A 571 -8.87 -18.24 23.31
C VAL A 571 -7.74 -19.13 22.82
N THR A 572 -8.01 -20.43 22.80
CA THR A 572 -7.12 -21.43 22.23
C THR A 572 -7.51 -21.66 20.78
N ALA A 573 -7.00 -20.84 19.87
CA ALA A 573 -7.04 -21.20 18.45
C ALA A 573 -6.28 -22.53 18.29
N GLY A 574 -6.82 -23.46 17.51
CA GLY A 574 -6.09 -24.66 17.08
C GLY A 574 -5.86 -25.81 18.09
N LEU A 575 -6.03 -25.61 19.41
CA LEU A 575 -5.87 -26.70 20.40
C LEU A 575 -7.11 -27.62 20.45
N GLY A 576 -6.88 -28.94 20.56
CA GLY A 576 -7.95 -29.90 20.80
C GLY A 576 -8.68 -29.64 22.13
N MET A 577 -9.92 -30.14 22.26
CA MET A 577 -10.71 -29.98 23.50
C MET A 577 -9.98 -30.49 24.75
N ILE A 578 -9.14 -31.53 24.59
CA ILE A 578 -8.41 -32.17 25.70
C ILE A 578 -7.23 -31.30 26.15
N GLU A 579 -6.46 -30.72 25.22
CA GLU A 579 -5.38 -29.79 25.57
C GLU A 579 -5.92 -28.50 26.20
N SER A 580 -7.03 -27.97 25.66
CA SER A 580 -7.70 -26.77 26.19
C SER A 580 -8.17 -26.97 27.65
N ALA A 581 -8.74 -28.13 27.97
CA ALA A 581 -9.17 -28.46 29.33
C ALA A 581 -7.99 -28.62 30.32
N ARG A 582 -6.84 -29.13 29.86
CA ARG A 582 -5.62 -29.26 30.68
C ARG A 582 -4.99 -27.92 31.00
N CYS A 583 -4.96 -26.99 30.04
CA CYS A 583 -4.54 -25.61 30.27
C CYS A 583 -5.40 -24.95 31.36
N LEU A 584 -6.73 -25.12 31.29
CA LEU A 584 -7.68 -24.54 32.24
C LEU A 584 -7.48 -25.07 33.66
N ASP A 585 -7.46 -26.39 33.82
CA ASP A 585 -7.35 -27.05 35.13
C ASP A 585 -6.00 -26.73 35.81
N ARG A 586 -4.94 -26.47 35.05
CA ARG A 586 -3.65 -26.06 35.60
C ARG A 586 -3.57 -24.58 35.92
N ALA A 587 -4.12 -23.71 35.07
CA ALA A 587 -4.28 -22.29 35.38
C ALA A 587 -5.12 -22.09 36.64
N GLN A 588 -6.25 -22.78 36.77
CA GLN A 588 -7.09 -22.76 37.97
C GLN A 588 -6.33 -23.25 39.22
N ARG A 589 -5.47 -24.27 39.10
CA ARG A 589 -4.64 -24.77 40.21
C ARG A 589 -3.50 -23.84 40.61
N LEU A 590 -2.86 -23.17 39.65
CA LEU A 590 -1.83 -22.14 39.93
C LEU A 590 -2.44 -20.88 40.58
N LEU A 591 -3.72 -20.63 40.32
CA LEU A 591 -4.48 -19.49 40.85
C LEU A 591 -5.26 -19.81 42.13
N ALA A 592 -5.27 -21.08 42.56
CA ALA A 592 -5.91 -21.52 43.78
C ALA A 592 -5.19 -20.93 44.99
N GLY A 593 -5.69 -19.78 45.47
CA GLY A 593 -5.12 -19.05 46.60
C GLY A 593 -5.21 -17.51 46.49
N GLN A 594 -5.59 -16.97 45.34
CA GLN A 594 -5.59 -15.52 45.07
C GLN A 594 -6.96 -14.79 45.30
N GLY A 595 -7.93 -15.44 45.96
CA GLY A 595 -9.23 -14.84 46.32
C GLY A 595 -10.16 -14.56 45.12
N GLU A 596 -11.43 -14.21 45.39
CA GLU A 596 -12.57 -14.09 44.45
C GLU A 596 -12.42 -13.07 43.29
N ALA A 597 -11.23 -12.54 43.02
CA ALA A 597 -10.98 -11.44 42.09
C ALA A 597 -10.76 -11.86 40.62
N LEU A 598 -10.75 -13.16 40.29
CA LEU A 598 -10.43 -13.68 38.94
C LEU A 598 -11.46 -14.69 38.44
N GLY A 599 -12.14 -14.34 37.34
CA GLY A 599 -12.97 -15.27 36.55
C GLY A 599 -12.26 -15.61 35.24
N ILE A 600 -12.00 -16.91 35.01
CA ILE A 600 -11.41 -17.43 33.76
C ILE A 600 -12.49 -18.17 32.98
N GLU A 601 -12.71 -17.77 31.73
CA GLU A 601 -13.68 -18.37 30.82
C GLU A 601 -12.98 -18.78 29.50
N LEU A 602 -13.19 -20.03 29.07
CA LEU A 602 -12.66 -20.57 27.82
C LEU A 602 -13.71 -20.42 26.72
N LEU A 603 -13.31 -19.86 25.59
CA LEU A 603 -14.17 -19.78 24.41
C LEU A 603 -13.94 -21.00 23.49
N PRO A 604 -14.98 -21.54 22.85
CA PRO A 604 -14.85 -22.63 21.90
C PRO A 604 -13.84 -22.33 20.78
N PRO A 605 -13.08 -23.33 20.29
CA PRO A 605 -12.06 -23.14 19.25
C PRO A 605 -12.63 -22.66 17.90
N ASP A 606 -13.93 -22.78 17.69
CA ASP A 606 -14.70 -22.33 16.52
C ASP A 606 -15.33 -20.94 16.68
N THR A 607 -14.99 -20.20 17.74
CA THR A 607 -15.50 -18.84 17.95
C THR A 607 -15.07 -17.92 16.81
N SER A 608 -16.02 -17.43 16.02
CA SER A 608 -15.72 -16.57 14.87
C SER A 608 -15.14 -15.22 15.31
N VAL A 609 -14.29 -14.64 14.46
CA VAL A 609 -13.75 -13.27 14.64
C VAL A 609 -14.87 -12.23 14.78
N GLU A 610 -16.04 -12.50 14.19
CA GLU A 610 -17.22 -11.65 14.25
C GLU A 610 -17.95 -11.75 15.61
N ALA A 611 -17.94 -12.93 16.25
CA ALA A 611 -18.39 -13.12 17.63
C ALA A 611 -17.41 -12.51 18.64
N LEU A 612 -16.10 -12.61 18.39
CA LEU A 612 -15.04 -11.93 19.15
C LEU A 612 -15.11 -10.40 19.01
N GLY A 613 -15.49 -9.90 17.83
CA GLY A 613 -15.62 -8.47 17.52
C GLY A 613 -16.60 -7.72 18.43
N ARG A 614 -17.60 -8.41 19.00
CA ARG A 614 -18.52 -7.84 20.00
C ARG A 614 -17.91 -7.69 21.41
N TRP A 615 -16.83 -8.41 21.70
CA TRP A 615 -16.13 -8.42 23.00
C TRP A 615 -14.80 -7.64 22.97
N LEU A 616 -14.23 -7.42 21.78
CA LEU A 616 -12.94 -6.76 21.49
C LEU A 616 -12.85 -5.26 21.85
N MET A 617 -13.84 -4.72 22.56
CA MET A 617 -13.83 -3.36 23.11
C MET A 617 -12.93 -3.21 24.35
N ILE A 618 -12.21 -4.27 24.75
CA ILE A 618 -11.44 -4.32 25.99
C ILE A 618 -10.08 -5.01 25.75
N ALA A 619 -9.04 -4.50 26.43
CA ALA A 619 -7.61 -4.77 26.21
C ALA A 619 -7.32 -6.23 25.80
N THR A 620 -6.66 -6.39 24.64
CA THR A 620 -6.22 -7.70 24.14
C THR A 620 -4.70 -7.76 24.22
N ALA A 621 -4.15 -8.75 24.93
CA ALA A 621 -2.72 -9.03 24.97
C ALA A 621 -2.43 -10.31 24.18
N ILE A 622 -1.59 -10.22 23.16
CA ILE A 622 -1.10 -11.40 22.42
C ILE A 622 0.26 -11.76 23.01
N ILE A 623 0.36 -12.94 23.62
CA ILE A 623 1.59 -13.43 24.23
C ILE A 623 2.25 -14.38 23.21
N GLY A 624 3.35 -13.93 22.60
CA GLY A 624 4.18 -14.65 21.63
C GLY A 624 5.65 -14.64 22.09
N PRO A 625 6.49 -15.65 21.77
CA PRO A 625 7.88 -15.64 22.18
C PRO A 625 8.70 -14.79 21.21
N ARG A 626 9.63 -13.99 21.73
CA ARG A 626 10.79 -13.52 20.97
C ARG A 626 11.84 -14.64 20.89
N ALA A 627 12.75 -14.56 19.93
CA ALA A 627 13.84 -15.54 19.75
C ALA A 627 14.79 -15.68 20.97
N ASP A 628 14.67 -14.79 21.96
CA ASP A 628 15.45 -14.72 23.20
C ASP A 628 14.66 -15.16 24.46
N GLY A 629 13.40 -15.60 24.31
CA GLY A 629 12.55 -16.04 25.42
C GLY A 629 11.82 -14.91 26.18
N ALA A 630 11.87 -13.65 25.71
CA ALA A 630 11.09 -12.56 26.28
C ALA A 630 9.68 -12.43 25.62
N PRO A 631 8.66 -11.89 26.32
CA PRO A 631 7.34 -11.65 25.73
C PRO A 631 7.39 -10.63 24.58
N VAL A 632 6.48 -10.79 23.61
CA VAL A 632 6.33 -9.94 22.41
C VAL A 632 6.04 -8.45 22.71
N MET A 633 5.58 -8.11 23.92
CA MET A 633 5.29 -6.74 24.36
C MET A 633 5.76 -6.53 25.81
N ASP A 634 6.38 -5.38 26.11
CA ASP A 634 6.65 -4.95 27.50
C ASP A 634 5.33 -4.47 28.12
N MET A 635 4.93 -5.06 29.24
CA MET A 635 3.62 -4.83 29.85
C MET A 635 3.46 -3.43 30.46
N ALA A 636 4.56 -2.72 30.75
CA ALA A 636 4.49 -1.32 31.16
C ALA A 636 3.88 -0.43 30.06
N ASP A 637 4.14 -0.74 28.79
CA ASP A 637 3.61 0.01 27.65
C ASP A 637 2.12 -0.27 27.38
N ALA A 638 1.63 -1.48 27.71
CA ALA A 638 0.22 -1.85 27.58
C ALA A 638 -0.67 -1.16 28.64
N LEU A 639 -0.11 -0.83 29.81
CA LEU A 639 -0.79 -0.15 30.92
C LEU A 639 -0.70 1.38 30.83
N HIS A 640 0.15 1.94 29.96
CA HIS A 640 0.36 3.39 29.81
C HIS A 640 -0.58 4.09 28.82
N VAL A 641 -1.72 3.50 28.47
CA VAL A 641 -2.82 4.26 27.84
C VAL A 641 -3.23 5.36 28.83
N PRO A 642 -3.11 6.66 28.50
CA PRO A 642 -3.42 7.72 29.44
C PRO A 642 -4.92 7.68 29.74
N VAL A 643 -5.26 7.20 30.93
CA VAL A 643 -6.54 7.49 31.54
C VAL A 643 -6.49 8.99 31.87
N LEU A 644 -7.09 9.83 31.02
CA LEU A 644 -7.35 11.21 31.38
C LEU A 644 -8.20 11.19 32.64
N ALA A 645 -7.59 11.53 33.79
CA ALA A 645 -8.33 11.72 35.02
C ALA A 645 -9.36 12.83 34.77
N PRO A 646 -10.63 12.65 35.15
CA PRO A 646 -11.60 13.73 35.06
C PRO A 646 -11.11 14.91 35.94
N PRO A 647 -11.37 16.17 35.54
CA PRO A 647 -11.03 17.31 36.37
C PRO A 647 -11.72 17.15 37.74
N ALA A 648 -10.98 17.49 38.80
CA ALA A 648 -11.42 17.30 40.19
C ALA A 648 -12.65 18.17 40.56
N ASP A 649 -13.04 19.11 39.69
CA ASP A 649 -14.16 20.03 39.90
C ASP A 649 -15.21 19.90 38.76
N PRO A 650 -16.46 19.51 39.07
CA PRO A 650 -17.58 19.47 38.12
C PRO A 650 -17.88 20.80 37.41
N ALA A 651 -17.44 21.94 37.95
CA ALA A 651 -17.70 23.26 37.36
C ALA A 651 -16.82 23.58 36.13
N GLU A 652 -15.62 23.01 36.02
CA GLU A 652 -14.74 23.22 34.85
C GLU A 652 -15.28 22.51 33.58
N ALA A 653 -16.02 21.41 33.75
CA ALA A 653 -16.61 20.66 32.64
C ALA A 653 -17.74 21.42 31.91
N GLN A 654 -18.39 22.40 32.56
CA GLN A 654 -19.43 23.22 31.94
C GLN A 654 -18.89 24.34 31.04
N GLY A 655 -17.65 24.82 31.28
CA GLY A 655 -17.04 25.88 30.47
C GLY A 655 -16.69 25.45 29.04
N LEU A 656 -16.30 24.18 28.86
CA LEU A 656 -15.89 23.61 27.56
C LEU A 656 -17.07 23.34 26.61
N ARG A 657 -18.31 23.24 27.11
CA ARG A 657 -19.50 22.99 26.28
C ARG A 657 -20.02 24.21 25.50
N SER A 658 -19.49 25.42 25.76
CA SER A 658 -20.07 26.67 25.25
C SER A 658 -19.30 27.36 24.11
N ARG A 659 -18.18 26.81 23.62
CA ARG A 659 -17.56 27.31 22.38
C ARG A 659 -18.17 26.61 21.16
N GLN A 660 -19.24 27.20 20.64
CA GLN A 660 -19.79 26.89 19.31
C GLN A 660 -18.70 27.04 18.23
N LEU A 661 -18.22 25.92 17.70
CA LEU A 661 -17.69 25.87 16.34
C LEU A 661 -18.90 25.56 15.43
N GLN A 662 -19.37 26.55 14.69
CA GLN A 662 -20.35 26.35 13.64
C GLN A 662 -19.69 25.59 12.47
N PRO A 663 -20.16 24.40 12.08
CA PRO A 663 -19.82 23.80 10.79
C PRO A 663 -20.76 24.38 9.74
N SER A 664 -20.23 25.13 8.78
CA SER A 664 -20.95 25.48 7.56
C SER A 664 -21.10 24.24 6.67
N LEU A 665 -22.23 23.53 6.80
CA LEU A 665 -22.69 22.51 5.86
C LEU A 665 -23.41 23.16 4.67
N PRO A 666 -23.27 22.66 3.42
CA PRO A 666 -24.07 23.12 2.30
C PRO A 666 -25.52 22.62 2.41
N VAL A 667 -26.46 23.55 2.20
CA VAL A 667 -27.92 23.38 2.30
C VAL A 667 -28.45 22.53 1.13
N ALA A 668 -29.19 21.45 1.43
CA ALA A 668 -30.00 20.72 0.45
C ALA A 668 -31.34 21.46 0.18
N PRO A 669 -31.91 21.39 -1.04
CA PRO A 669 -33.10 22.18 -1.41
C PRO A 669 -34.42 21.67 -0.76
N PRO A 670 -35.46 22.53 -0.61
CA PRO A 670 -36.41 22.45 0.50
C PRO A 670 -37.63 21.51 0.37
N HIS A 671 -37.72 20.63 -0.63
CA HIS A 671 -39.03 20.02 -0.98
C HIS A 671 -39.08 18.50 -1.19
N THR A 672 -38.13 17.72 -0.68
CA THR A 672 -38.22 16.26 -0.75
C THR A 672 -38.96 15.70 0.47
N PRO A 673 -40.14 15.07 0.32
CA PRO A 673 -40.81 14.41 1.43
C PRO A 673 -39.99 13.21 1.92
N VAL A 674 -39.56 13.25 3.18
CA VAL A 674 -38.81 12.16 3.83
C VAL A 674 -39.81 11.23 4.51
N ARG A 675 -39.68 9.92 4.28
CA ARG A 675 -40.48 8.88 4.97
C ARG A 675 -39.61 8.29 6.07
N LEU A 676 -39.96 8.54 7.32
CA LEU A 676 -39.29 7.98 8.50
C LEU A 676 -40.13 6.82 9.05
N SER A 677 -39.53 5.63 9.10
CA SER A 677 -40.07 4.49 9.85
C SER A 677 -39.30 4.39 11.17
N VAL A 678 -39.99 4.52 12.29
CA VAL A 678 -39.42 4.38 13.63
C VAL A 678 -39.87 3.03 14.18
N CYS A 679 -38.92 2.10 14.37
CA CYS A 679 -39.15 0.85 15.09
C CYS A 679 -38.57 1.00 16.50
N ILE A 680 -39.41 0.84 17.51
CA ILE A 680 -38.97 0.77 18.91
C ILE A 680 -39.01 -0.71 19.30
N ALA A 681 -37.85 -1.27 19.64
CA ALA A 681 -37.75 -2.58 20.26
C ALA A 681 -37.62 -2.38 21.76
N ALA A 682 -38.61 -2.85 22.53
CA ALA A 682 -38.50 -2.98 23.97
C ALA A 682 -38.13 -4.42 24.30
N ASP A 683 -37.05 -4.61 25.06
CA ASP A 683 -36.64 -5.90 25.58
C ASP A 683 -37.44 -6.15 26.87
N THR A 684 -38.45 -7.03 26.82
CA THR A 684 -39.26 -7.39 27.99
C THR A 684 -38.76 -8.63 28.70
N GLY A 685 -37.54 -9.11 28.41
CA GLY A 685 -36.91 -10.23 29.13
C GLY A 685 -37.52 -11.61 28.87
N GLU A 686 -38.62 -11.72 28.12
CA GLU A 686 -39.26 -12.98 27.73
C GLU A 686 -39.36 -13.09 26.20
N GLY A 687 -38.22 -13.15 25.50
CA GLY A 687 -38.08 -13.80 24.19
C GLY A 687 -38.82 -13.28 22.95
N ASP A 688 -39.87 -12.47 23.08
CA ASP A 688 -40.68 -11.99 21.95
C ASP A 688 -40.59 -10.46 21.82
N ALA A 689 -40.01 -10.00 20.71
CA ALA A 689 -39.95 -8.58 20.37
C ALA A 689 -41.35 -8.08 19.94
N LEU A 690 -41.99 -7.27 20.78
CA LEU A 690 -43.27 -6.66 20.44
C LEU A 690 -43.03 -5.45 19.51
N GLY A 691 -43.21 -5.66 18.21
CA GLY A 691 -43.06 -4.60 17.21
C GLY A 691 -44.24 -3.63 17.19
N ILE A 692 -44.07 -2.45 17.78
CA ILE A 692 -45.05 -1.35 17.63
C ILE A 692 -44.69 -0.52 16.40
N THR A 693 -45.56 -0.54 15.39
CA THR A 693 -45.43 0.33 14.20
C THR A 693 -46.24 1.60 14.42
N LEU A 694 -45.59 2.75 14.54
CA LEU A 694 -46.28 4.04 14.58
C LEU A 694 -46.72 4.45 13.16
N PRO A 695 -47.88 5.13 13.00
CA PRO A 695 -48.34 5.59 11.70
C PRO A 695 -47.37 6.65 11.11
N SER A 696 -47.19 6.62 9.80
CA SER A 696 -46.27 7.51 9.09
C SER A 696 -46.61 8.99 9.31
N VAL A 697 -45.67 9.77 9.83
CA VAL A 697 -45.83 11.23 9.97
C VAL A 697 -45.23 11.92 8.74
N ARG A 698 -46.02 12.78 8.07
CA ARG A 698 -45.52 13.67 7.00
C ARG A 698 -45.16 15.03 7.62
N GLY A 699 -43.91 15.45 7.49
CA GLY A 699 -43.43 16.77 7.93
C GLY A 699 -42.51 17.42 6.90
N HIS A 700 -42.34 18.74 6.98
CA HIS A 700 -41.38 19.51 6.19
C HIS A 700 -40.14 19.83 7.02
N ALA A 701 -39.02 20.13 6.37
CA ALA A 701 -37.69 20.30 6.97
C ALA A 701 -37.64 21.42 8.04
N GLY A 702 -38.03 21.05 9.24
CA GLY A 702 -37.85 21.74 10.51
C GLY A 702 -37.96 20.62 11.55
N GLY A 703 -36.88 20.38 12.29
CA GLY A 703 -36.62 19.11 12.99
C GLY A 703 -37.83 18.49 13.69
N ILE A 704 -38.02 17.19 13.50
CA ILE A 704 -39.03 16.40 14.22
C ILE A 704 -38.39 15.94 15.53
N LEU A 705 -38.91 16.40 16.66
CA LEU A 705 -38.55 15.92 17.99
C LEU A 705 -39.44 14.72 18.32
N VAL A 706 -38.87 13.53 18.49
CA VAL A 706 -39.59 12.34 18.99
C VAL A 706 -39.15 12.12 20.43
N ALA A 707 -40.03 12.41 21.38
CA ALA A 707 -39.80 12.12 22.80
C ALA A 707 -40.44 10.76 23.12
N VAL A 708 -39.62 9.81 23.58
CA VAL A 708 -40.09 8.54 24.15
C VAL A 708 -39.83 8.63 25.65
N ALA A 709 -40.89 8.64 26.46
CA ALA A 709 -40.78 8.58 27.91
C ALA A 709 -41.09 7.14 28.36
N SER A 710 -40.17 6.51 29.12
CA SER A 710 -40.54 5.35 29.94
C SER A 710 -41.31 5.86 31.16
N ALA A 711 -42.40 5.18 31.50
CA ALA A 711 -43.04 5.35 32.80
C ALA A 711 -42.38 4.37 33.78
N GLU A 712 -41.10 4.59 34.05
CA GLU A 712 -40.29 4.07 35.16
C GLU A 712 -38.93 4.75 35.15
#